data_AF-A0A061BFB2-F1
#
_entry.id   AF-A0A061BFB2-F1
#
_cell.length_a   1.000
_cell.length_b   1.000
_cell.length_c   1.000
_cell.angle_alpha   90.00
_cell.angle_beta   90.00
_cell.angle_gamma   90.00
#
_symmetry.space_group_name_H-M   'P 1'
#
loop_
_entity.id
_entity.type
_entity.pdbx_description
1 polymer ?
#
loop_
_entity_poly.entity_id
_entity_poly.type
_entity_poly.pdbx_seq_one_letter_code
_entity_poly.pdbx_strand_id
1 'polypeptide(L)'
;MPSVTPLGIPPLPGSNTEPTAMKHMVIVGLGMVGFAFLEKMLGDDTNNEFYYTIVGEEPVLAYNRVGLTEYFEHKQFDKLLLSPSTFYEGRNKERWDYSADEAVLKVDRAGKSVITSKNRVLYYDKLVFATGSSALLPLDILPLPINGGSKDDVRNYRDMGCFVYRTIEDLNKMLEFSTQLTTEKKHAVVVGGGLLGLEAGKALLDMEVFDKVTVVHRSHWLLSQQMDEKGGKLLTDKVRSLGVCARTGTTVQDLTFDDTGKLKSVIYSNGEVEDCQLLCYTIGIKPRDEVAKDCGLKCSQRGGIAIDNFLATSDPEIFAIGECASWNDKTFGLIAPGITMADILCFNLLQARYHSPKEFTEPDIGTRLKLMGVDVASFGDYFADRNGPKWLPRGDKNPVKALVYEDPIGGRYTKLILTGDGKYLLGGILVGDTKQFTSFTSLAKQRKPLAKTAADLILGKQDGEEDIGALSDDTQVCSCQNVNKGTLVAKIRDGTCSSLGELKSVTKAGTSCGGCEPTMKAIFEGEMKKMGKQLSNALCIHFKESRADLFSIVMVKQYKTFTEVMDNHGLIPGAAGCEICKPTIASILGTLRGRHILESDLHGLQDTNDRYLGNIQRNGTYSVVPRMSAGEITPEKLIAIGQIAKKYDLYTKITGGQRIDLFGALKQDLPKIWEELYSHGFESGQAYGKTLRNVKSCVSMWCRYGLGDATGFAIRLEERYKGIRSPHKMKGGVSGCVRDCAEFHAKDFGLCAVQNGYSVYVGGNGGMKPAHAQLLKADVPPDQVIPLIDRYLMFYFRTADRLQRTARWLETLDGGIEYLRDVVVHDKLGICKDLEDQMNELVGHYFDEWAAASVEKRQDDNKIFKQFVNTDVEQETVEIIRERGQRRPAEWPVNDKVERPDFKGVKWSSTSWRKVCDSSDLPVKEAGSSTTILVSDTQIALFRLKETLYACQNMCGHKRAFVLSQGILATDENNEVYVSCPLHKRNYVIDGESEKAGSCRNDATQSVTVFESKEEDGAIWLKLPSDEELDEVLGTTKWKVRSHESEGEGRAMFKKIDEKFKIKVPMRKAIAASGDLDW
;
A
#
# COMPACT_ATOMS: atom_id res chain seq x y z
N MET A 1 -54.62 30.56 -25.66
CA MET A 1 -55.70 29.55 -25.50
C MET A 1 -55.20 28.47 -24.55
N PRO A 2 -56.09 27.90 -23.72
CA PRO A 2 -55.80 27.65 -22.31
C PRO A 2 -55.41 26.20 -21.96
N SER A 3 -54.85 26.11 -20.77
CA SER A 3 -54.68 24.96 -19.89
C SER A 3 -55.89 24.02 -19.81
N VAL A 4 -55.68 22.71 -19.89
CA VAL A 4 -56.45 21.68 -19.17
C VAL A 4 -55.57 20.47 -18.86
N THR A 5 -55.47 20.14 -17.58
CA THR A 5 -54.86 18.96 -16.93
C THR A 5 -55.72 17.71 -17.11
N PRO A 6 -55.17 16.50 -16.87
CA PRO A 6 -55.86 15.59 -15.95
C PRO A 6 -54.94 14.89 -14.93
N LEU A 7 -55.24 15.17 -13.65
CA LEU A 7 -55.42 14.26 -12.51
C LEU A 7 -54.52 13.02 -12.35
N GLY A 8 -53.63 13.09 -11.34
CA GLY A 8 -53.82 12.29 -10.12
C GLY A 8 -52.87 11.12 -9.85
N ILE A 9 -51.70 11.40 -9.27
CA ILE A 9 -51.12 10.58 -8.16
C ILE A 9 -50.65 11.58 -7.07
N PRO A 10 -50.99 11.36 -5.79
CA PRO A 10 -50.89 12.38 -4.74
C PRO A 10 -49.44 12.63 -4.30
N PRO A 11 -49.12 13.82 -3.75
CA PRO A 11 -47.86 14.02 -3.05
C PRO A 11 -47.85 13.15 -1.80
N LEU A 12 -46.81 12.32 -1.64
CA LEU A 12 -46.53 11.72 -0.34
C LEU A 12 -46.18 12.84 0.67
N PRO A 13 -46.57 12.67 1.93
CA PRO A 13 -46.79 13.77 2.86
C PRO A 13 -45.47 14.49 3.15
N GLY A 14 -45.49 15.82 3.06
CA GLY A 14 -44.53 16.61 3.80
C GLY A 14 -44.69 16.28 5.28
N SER A 15 -43.69 15.62 5.87
CA SER A 15 -43.53 15.68 7.31
C SER A 15 -42.97 17.05 7.64
N ASN A 16 -43.86 18.03 7.83
CA ASN A 16 -43.64 19.01 8.88
C ASN A 16 -43.57 18.23 10.21
N THR A 17 -42.42 17.61 10.49
CA THR A 17 -42.03 17.38 11.87
C THR A 17 -41.48 18.72 12.31
N GLU A 18 -42.22 19.41 13.18
CA GLU A 18 -41.61 20.37 14.08
C GLU A 18 -40.27 19.80 14.59
N PRO A 19 -39.22 20.62 14.76
CA PRO A 19 -37.94 20.11 15.23
C PRO A 19 -38.17 19.44 16.59
N THR A 20 -38.23 18.12 16.59
CA THR A 20 -38.28 17.34 17.82
C THR A 20 -36.94 17.61 18.49
N ALA A 21 -37.00 18.01 19.77
CA ALA A 21 -35.80 18.31 20.53
C ALA A 21 -34.84 17.12 20.43
N MET A 22 -33.59 17.41 20.09
CA MET A 22 -32.54 16.42 19.88
C MET A 22 -32.36 15.58 21.14
N LYS A 23 -32.45 14.25 21.01
CA LYS A 23 -32.38 13.32 22.14
C LYS A 23 -30.94 13.10 22.58
N HIS A 24 -30.68 13.03 23.88
CA HIS A 24 -29.33 12.79 24.37
C HIS A 24 -29.01 11.29 24.43
N MET A 25 -28.00 10.86 23.68
CA MET A 25 -27.45 9.50 23.76
C MET A 25 -26.11 9.50 24.51
N VAL A 26 -26.05 8.74 25.61
CA VAL A 26 -24.80 8.53 26.35
C VAL A 26 -24.23 7.15 26.02
N ILE A 27 -22.97 7.10 25.60
CA ILE A 27 -22.23 5.87 25.28
C ILE A 27 -21.18 5.66 26.36
N VAL A 28 -21.30 4.56 27.11
CA VAL A 28 -20.40 4.22 28.22
C VAL A 28 -19.32 3.27 27.71
N GLY A 29 -18.17 3.83 27.36
CA GLY A 29 -16.99 3.10 26.90
C GLY A 29 -16.41 3.67 25.60
N LEU A 30 -15.27 4.38 25.70
CA LEU A 30 -14.46 4.86 24.57
C LEU A 30 -13.50 3.76 24.04
N GLY A 31 -14.03 2.55 23.84
CA GLY A 31 -13.30 1.43 23.25
C GLY A 31 -13.61 1.25 21.76
N MET A 32 -13.01 0.24 21.13
CA MET A 32 -13.18 -0.02 19.69
C MET A 32 -14.65 -0.14 19.25
N VAL A 33 -15.49 -0.82 20.04
CA VAL A 33 -16.91 -1.02 19.72
C VAL A 33 -17.73 0.25 19.97
N GLY A 34 -17.52 0.93 21.10
CA GLY A 34 -18.23 2.17 21.42
C GLY A 34 -17.92 3.30 20.45
N PHE A 35 -16.65 3.41 20.03
CA PHE A 35 -16.23 4.37 19.02
C PHE A 35 -16.80 4.04 17.63
N ALA A 36 -16.75 2.77 17.20
CA ALA A 36 -17.34 2.35 15.93
C ALA A 36 -18.87 2.58 15.89
N PHE A 37 -19.56 2.38 17.02
CA PHE A 37 -20.97 2.73 17.15
C PHE A 37 -21.21 4.24 16.99
N LEU A 38 -20.40 5.07 17.67
CA LEU A 38 -20.47 6.53 17.52
C LEU A 38 -20.25 6.98 16.08
N GLU A 39 -19.21 6.48 15.40
CA GLU A 39 -18.93 6.82 13.99
C GLU A 39 -20.09 6.48 13.08
N LYS A 40 -20.72 5.32 13.27
CA LYS A 40 -21.90 4.90 12.50
C LYS A 40 -23.09 5.79 12.77
N MET A 41 -23.38 6.07 14.04
CA MET A 41 -24.47 6.97 14.41
C MET A 41 -24.26 8.37 13.82
N LEU A 42 -23.04 8.93 13.89
CA LEU A 42 -22.72 10.22 13.28
C LEU A 42 -22.87 10.23 11.76
N GLY A 43 -22.59 9.11 11.08
CA GLY A 43 -22.74 8.96 9.64
C GLY A 43 -24.19 8.77 9.18
N ASP A 44 -24.97 7.99 9.92
CA ASP A 44 -26.31 7.54 9.50
C ASP A 44 -27.46 8.39 10.08
N ASP A 45 -27.23 9.13 11.16
CA ASP A 45 -28.20 10.06 11.76
C ASP A 45 -28.26 11.39 11.00
N THR A 46 -28.74 11.35 9.76
CA THR A 46 -28.83 12.52 8.87
C THR A 46 -29.89 13.54 9.30
N ASN A 47 -30.85 13.13 10.12
CA ASN A 47 -31.93 13.98 10.65
C ASN A 47 -31.53 14.71 11.95
N ASN A 48 -30.31 14.49 12.45
CA ASN A 48 -29.81 15.01 13.72
C ASN A 48 -30.73 14.70 14.91
N GLU A 49 -31.18 13.46 15.02
CA GLU A 49 -32.12 13.03 16.06
C GLU A 49 -31.48 12.91 17.42
N PHE A 50 -30.15 12.72 17.47
CA PHE A 50 -29.42 12.54 18.72
C PHE A 50 -28.23 13.49 18.89
N TYR A 51 -28.00 13.90 20.14
CA TYR A 51 -26.76 14.46 20.62
C TYR A 51 -25.98 13.35 21.33
N TYR A 52 -24.71 13.15 20.97
CA TYR A 52 -23.93 12.02 21.49
C TYR A 52 -22.93 12.47 22.56
N THR A 53 -22.84 11.73 23.66
CA THR A 53 -21.73 11.87 24.61
C THR A 53 -21.10 10.52 24.87
N ILE A 54 -19.84 10.34 24.49
CA ILE A 54 -19.09 9.11 24.77
C ILE A 54 -18.13 9.34 25.94
N VAL A 55 -18.16 8.44 26.93
CA VAL A 55 -17.37 8.56 28.17
C VAL A 55 -16.47 7.33 28.31
N GLY A 56 -15.16 7.56 28.48
CA GLY A 56 -14.14 6.52 28.59
C GLY A 56 -13.29 6.65 29.84
N GLU A 57 -13.14 5.54 30.57
CA GLU A 57 -12.31 5.47 31.79
C GLU A 57 -10.82 5.63 31.49
N GLU A 58 -10.33 5.08 30.39
CA GLU A 58 -8.89 5.15 30.07
C GLU A 58 -8.47 6.60 29.76
N PRO A 59 -7.26 7.02 30.16
CA PRO A 59 -6.78 8.39 29.97
C PRO A 59 -6.29 8.67 28.55
N VAL A 60 -6.76 7.89 27.58
CA VAL A 60 -6.34 7.94 26.18
C VAL A 60 -7.54 7.84 25.25
N LEU A 61 -7.40 8.38 24.04
CA LEU A 61 -8.41 8.28 22.98
C LEU A 61 -8.59 6.84 22.49
N ALA A 62 -9.69 6.55 21.80
CA ALA A 62 -9.98 5.20 21.33
C ALA A 62 -8.87 4.67 20.40
N TYR A 63 -8.36 3.48 20.73
CA TYR A 63 -7.24 2.84 20.03
C TYR A 63 -7.52 1.37 19.73
N ASN A 64 -6.76 0.81 18.80
CA ASN A 64 -6.81 -0.56 18.37
C ASN A 64 -6.14 -1.48 19.39
N ARG A 65 -6.95 -2.06 20.28
CA ARG A 65 -6.50 -2.99 21.31
C ARG A 65 -6.00 -4.34 20.74
N VAL A 66 -6.47 -4.73 19.56
CA VAL A 66 -5.96 -5.94 18.87
C VAL A 66 -4.53 -5.71 18.36
N GLY A 67 -4.16 -4.46 18.08
CA GLY A 67 -2.82 -4.05 17.66
C GLY A 67 -1.82 -3.83 18.80
N LEU A 68 -2.14 -4.17 20.05
CA LEU A 68 -1.22 -3.93 21.19
C LEU A 68 0.13 -4.63 21.03
N THR A 69 0.20 -5.73 20.28
CA THR A 69 1.46 -6.42 19.97
C THR A 69 2.36 -5.58 19.04
N GLU A 70 1.77 -4.84 18.10
CA GLU A 70 2.52 -3.95 17.19
C GLU A 70 3.15 -2.77 17.95
N TYR A 71 2.54 -2.36 19.08
CA TYR A 71 3.10 -1.33 19.96
C TYR A 71 4.55 -1.63 20.39
N PHE A 72 4.93 -2.90 20.55
CA PHE A 72 6.30 -3.26 20.92
C PHE A 72 7.31 -3.02 19.79
N GLU A 73 6.87 -3.02 18.53
CA GLU A 73 7.74 -2.79 17.38
C GLU A 73 8.11 -1.31 17.22
N HIS A 74 7.15 -0.39 17.44
CA HIS A 74 7.33 1.05 17.19
C HIS A 74 7.28 1.94 18.44
N LYS A 75 6.71 1.46 19.55
CA LYS A 75 6.47 2.21 20.81
C LYS A 75 5.77 3.56 20.64
N GLN A 76 4.92 3.66 19.62
CA GLN A 76 4.18 4.89 19.27
C GLN A 76 2.69 4.64 19.44
N PHE A 77 2.07 5.28 20.43
CA PHE A 77 0.64 5.13 20.71
C PHE A 77 -0.23 5.67 19.57
N ASP A 78 0.20 6.75 18.90
CA ASP A 78 -0.56 7.41 17.83
C ASP A 78 -0.89 6.49 16.66
N LYS A 79 -0.06 5.46 16.40
CA LYS A 79 -0.32 4.45 15.37
C LYS A 79 -1.45 3.48 15.74
N LEU A 80 -1.80 3.39 17.02
CA LEU A 80 -2.90 2.57 17.50
C LEU A 80 -4.21 3.34 17.48
N LEU A 81 -4.22 4.68 17.39
CA LEU A 81 -5.45 5.46 17.40
C LEU A 81 -6.42 5.00 16.30
N LEU A 82 -7.69 4.82 16.65
CA LEU A 82 -8.72 4.45 15.67
C LEU A 82 -9.03 5.61 14.72
N SER A 83 -8.96 6.84 15.24
CA SER A 83 -9.01 8.08 14.48
C SER A 83 -7.99 9.07 15.04
N PRO A 84 -7.37 9.91 14.20
CA PRO A 84 -6.36 10.87 14.66
C PRO A 84 -6.95 11.86 15.67
N SER A 85 -6.12 12.47 16.52
CA SER A 85 -6.56 13.48 17.50
C SER A 85 -7.35 14.64 16.85
N THR A 86 -7.00 14.99 15.61
CA THR A 86 -7.69 16.02 14.80
C THR A 86 -9.17 15.72 14.57
N PHE A 87 -9.59 14.45 14.54
CA PHE A 87 -11.02 14.07 14.46
C PHE A 87 -11.80 14.54 15.69
N TYR A 88 -11.19 14.39 16.87
CA TYR A 88 -11.78 14.77 18.14
C TYR A 88 -11.72 16.29 18.35
N GLU A 89 -10.61 16.93 17.96
CA GLU A 89 -10.43 18.38 18.05
C GLU A 89 -11.35 19.14 17.09
N GLY A 90 -11.51 18.63 15.86
CA GLY A 90 -12.37 19.19 14.81
C GLY A 90 -13.84 18.80 14.92
N ARG A 91 -14.27 18.20 16.04
CA ARG A 91 -15.66 17.74 16.21
C ARG A 91 -16.65 18.89 16.22
N ASN A 92 -17.84 18.65 15.67
CA ASN A 92 -18.98 19.54 15.88
C ASN A 92 -19.54 19.33 17.30
N LYS A 93 -19.23 20.26 18.21
CA LYS A 93 -19.67 20.23 19.61
C LYS A 93 -21.17 20.32 19.80
N GLU A 94 -21.92 20.73 18.78
CA GLU A 94 -23.39 20.74 18.79
C GLU A 94 -23.97 19.36 18.45
N ARG A 95 -23.17 18.44 17.91
CA ARG A 95 -23.59 17.08 17.54
C ARG A 95 -23.09 16.02 18.49
N TRP A 96 -21.84 16.17 18.97
CA TRP A 96 -21.30 15.22 19.92
C TRP A 96 -20.16 15.78 20.76
N ASP A 97 -19.93 15.11 21.88
CA ASP A 97 -18.80 15.35 22.76
C ASP A 97 -18.24 14.03 23.32
N TYR A 98 -17.03 14.10 23.87
CA TYR A 98 -16.39 12.96 24.50
C TYR A 98 -15.66 13.35 25.78
N SER A 99 -15.44 12.36 26.63
CA SER A 99 -14.52 12.48 27.76
C SER A 99 -13.65 11.23 27.86
N ALA A 100 -12.34 11.43 27.93
CA ALA A 100 -11.36 10.43 28.33
C ALA A 100 -10.95 10.69 29.78
N ASP A 101 -10.33 9.70 30.43
CA ASP A 101 -9.98 9.78 31.86
C ASP A 101 -11.23 10.04 32.74
N GLU A 102 -12.38 9.46 32.40
CA GLU A 102 -13.63 9.66 33.14
C GLU A 102 -14.43 8.36 33.14
N ALA A 103 -14.56 7.72 34.32
CA ALA A 103 -15.32 6.48 34.46
C ALA A 103 -16.77 6.79 34.79
N VAL A 104 -17.73 6.07 34.20
CA VAL A 104 -19.11 6.07 34.68
C VAL A 104 -19.20 5.16 35.89
N LEU A 105 -19.60 5.71 37.04
CA LEU A 105 -19.64 5.00 38.32
C LEU A 105 -21.04 4.52 38.67
N LYS A 106 -22.08 5.28 38.32
CA LYS A 106 -23.47 4.96 38.63
C LYS A 106 -24.40 5.35 37.50
N VAL A 107 -25.49 4.60 37.36
CA VAL A 107 -26.61 4.90 36.46
C VAL A 107 -27.88 4.97 37.30
N ASP A 108 -28.53 6.12 37.30
CA ASP A 108 -29.89 6.29 37.82
C ASP A 108 -30.87 6.11 36.67
N ARG A 109 -31.53 4.94 36.66
CA ARG A 109 -32.51 4.58 35.63
C ARG A 109 -33.80 5.37 35.75
N ALA A 110 -34.22 5.70 36.98
CA ALA A 110 -35.46 6.41 37.22
C ALA A 110 -35.32 7.89 36.81
N GLY A 111 -34.20 8.51 37.15
CA GLY A 111 -33.84 9.87 36.74
C GLY A 111 -33.21 9.98 35.36
N LYS A 112 -33.02 8.85 34.65
CA LYS A 112 -32.30 8.73 33.37
C LYS A 112 -31.00 9.54 33.33
N SER A 113 -30.09 9.28 34.27
CA SER A 113 -28.79 9.95 34.33
C SER A 113 -27.65 9.01 34.67
N VAL A 114 -26.43 9.40 34.30
CA VAL A 114 -25.20 8.73 34.70
C VAL A 114 -24.32 9.68 35.50
N ILE A 115 -23.65 9.15 36.52
CA ILE A 115 -22.72 9.88 37.40
C ILE A 115 -21.31 9.36 37.15
N THR A 116 -20.39 10.27 36.85
CA THR A 116 -19.00 9.93 36.52
C THR A 116 -18.03 10.10 37.69
N SER A 117 -16.81 9.59 37.54
CA SER A 117 -15.71 9.76 38.50
C SER A 117 -15.27 11.20 38.70
N LYS A 118 -15.61 12.09 37.77
CA LYS A 118 -15.40 13.55 37.86
C LYS A 118 -16.62 14.28 38.45
N ASN A 119 -17.55 13.55 39.08
CA ASN A 119 -18.81 14.06 39.62
C ASN A 119 -19.71 14.77 38.59
N ARG A 120 -19.54 14.48 37.29
CA ARG A 120 -20.41 14.99 36.24
C ARG A 120 -21.69 14.17 36.22
N VAL A 121 -22.83 14.85 36.17
CA VAL A 121 -24.14 14.23 35.93
C VAL A 121 -24.51 14.45 34.47
N LEU A 122 -24.73 13.35 33.75
CA LEU A 122 -25.14 13.35 32.35
C LEU A 122 -26.52 12.72 32.24
N TYR A 123 -27.51 13.50 31.83
CA TYR A 123 -28.84 12.95 31.52
C TYR A 123 -28.80 12.22 30.18
N TYR A 124 -29.70 11.26 29.98
CA TYR A 124 -29.82 10.54 28.73
C TYR A 124 -31.28 10.27 28.37
N ASP A 125 -31.58 10.29 27.09
CA ASP A 125 -32.78 9.65 26.54
C ASP A 125 -32.50 8.18 26.25
N LYS A 126 -31.30 7.88 25.71
CA LYS A 126 -30.82 6.54 25.41
C LYS A 126 -29.42 6.31 25.99
N LEU A 127 -29.20 5.14 26.58
CA LEU A 127 -27.90 4.75 27.14
C LEU A 127 -27.37 3.49 26.45
N VAL A 128 -26.09 3.49 26.08
CA VAL A 128 -25.43 2.33 25.46
C VAL A 128 -24.21 1.94 26.27
N PHE A 129 -24.22 0.74 26.85
CA PHE A 129 -23.05 0.14 27.46
C PHE A 129 -22.14 -0.49 26.39
N ALA A 130 -20.92 0.02 26.30
CA ALA A 130 -19.83 -0.49 25.48
C ALA A 130 -18.57 -0.67 26.36
N THR A 131 -18.76 -1.10 27.61
CA THR A 131 -17.74 -1.16 28.67
C THR A 131 -16.69 -2.25 28.46
N GLY A 132 -16.92 -3.16 27.51
CA GLY A 132 -15.98 -4.21 27.15
C GLY A 132 -15.77 -5.23 28.29
N SER A 133 -14.51 -5.63 28.49
CA SER A 133 -14.11 -6.63 29.48
C SER A 133 -12.79 -6.26 30.18
N SER A 134 -12.59 -6.80 31.38
CA SER A 134 -11.34 -6.78 32.16
C SER A 134 -10.60 -8.11 32.04
N ALA A 135 -9.31 -8.13 32.37
CA ALA A 135 -8.54 -9.38 32.41
C ALA A 135 -8.92 -10.22 33.64
N LEU A 136 -9.02 -11.54 33.49
CA LEU A 136 -9.30 -12.44 34.60
C LEU A 136 -8.03 -12.69 35.44
N LEU A 137 -8.15 -12.60 36.76
CA LEU A 137 -7.07 -12.86 37.73
C LEU A 137 -7.37 -14.10 38.58
N PRO A 138 -6.35 -14.91 38.93
CA PRO A 138 -6.51 -16.04 39.85
C PRO A 138 -6.34 -15.55 41.30
N LEU A 139 -7.44 -15.07 41.89
CA LEU A 139 -7.46 -14.39 43.20
C LEU A 139 -7.08 -15.29 44.39
N ASP A 140 -7.16 -16.60 44.19
CA ASP A 140 -6.83 -17.67 45.14
C ASP A 140 -5.32 -17.82 45.35
N ILE A 141 -4.53 -17.66 44.30
CA ILE A 141 -3.06 -17.78 44.36
C ILE A 141 -2.35 -16.43 44.49
N LEU A 142 -3.04 -15.32 44.25
CA LEU A 142 -2.47 -13.99 44.44
C LEU A 142 -2.42 -13.62 45.93
N PRO A 143 -1.31 -13.05 46.44
CA PRO A 143 -1.21 -12.59 47.82
C PRO A 143 -2.06 -11.33 48.06
N LEU A 144 -2.01 -10.77 49.28
CA LEU A 144 -2.52 -9.41 49.49
C LEU A 144 -1.58 -8.39 48.80
N PRO A 145 -2.11 -7.39 48.07
CA PRO A 145 -1.27 -6.36 47.47
C PRO A 145 -0.47 -5.57 48.51
N ILE A 146 0.81 -5.34 48.23
CA ILE A 146 1.71 -4.60 49.14
C ILE A 146 1.29 -3.14 49.35
N ASN A 147 0.54 -2.56 48.42
CA ASN A 147 0.02 -1.19 48.51
C ASN A 147 -1.30 -1.09 49.30
N GLY A 148 -1.84 -2.21 49.80
CA GLY A 148 -3.10 -2.26 50.54
C GLY A 148 -4.37 -2.11 49.68
N GLY A 149 -4.25 -2.13 48.35
CA GLY A 149 -5.37 -2.04 47.42
C GLY A 149 -6.23 -3.31 47.33
N SER A 150 -7.32 -3.23 46.55
CA SER A 150 -8.21 -4.39 46.32
C SER A 150 -7.50 -5.55 45.62
N LYS A 151 -7.82 -6.78 46.03
CA LYS A 151 -7.28 -8.00 45.40
C LYS A 151 -7.74 -8.19 43.95
N ASP A 152 -8.85 -7.58 43.57
CA ASP A 152 -9.48 -7.79 42.27
C ASP A 152 -8.95 -6.84 41.18
N ASP A 153 -8.06 -5.91 41.56
CA ASP A 153 -7.48 -4.91 40.66
C ASP A 153 -6.00 -5.22 40.41
N VAL A 154 -5.69 -5.62 39.17
CA VAL A 154 -4.33 -5.97 38.74
C VAL A 154 -3.32 -4.84 38.97
N ARG A 155 -3.77 -3.57 38.95
CA ARG A 155 -2.89 -2.41 39.09
C ARG A 155 -2.14 -2.44 40.42
N ASN A 156 -2.73 -3.05 41.45
CA ASN A 156 -2.15 -3.16 42.79
C ASN A 156 -1.02 -4.20 42.89
N TYR A 157 -0.87 -5.06 41.88
CA TYR A 157 0.17 -6.10 41.86
C TYR A 157 1.34 -5.79 40.92
N ARG A 158 1.26 -4.69 40.15
CA ARG A 158 2.31 -4.29 39.18
C ARG A 158 3.67 -4.15 39.85
N ASP A 159 3.71 -3.52 41.03
CA ASP A 159 4.95 -3.35 41.80
C ASP A 159 5.48 -4.65 42.38
N MET A 160 4.63 -5.67 42.54
CA MET A 160 5.01 -7.01 42.99
C MET A 160 5.52 -7.88 41.84
N GLY A 161 5.44 -7.41 40.59
CA GLY A 161 5.86 -8.16 39.40
C GLY A 161 4.75 -8.99 38.74
N CYS A 162 3.48 -8.75 39.06
CA CYS A 162 2.35 -9.43 38.42
C CYS A 162 1.56 -8.47 37.52
N PHE A 163 1.35 -8.87 36.27
CA PHE A 163 0.77 -8.08 35.20
C PHE A 163 -0.35 -8.86 34.48
N VAL A 164 -1.10 -8.15 33.65
CA VAL A 164 -2.01 -8.71 32.63
C VAL A 164 -1.69 -8.07 31.28
N TYR A 165 -2.25 -8.63 30.22
CA TYR A 165 -2.10 -8.09 28.86
C TYR A 165 -3.45 -7.62 28.33
N ARG A 166 -3.81 -6.35 28.59
CA ARG A 166 -5.15 -5.83 28.22
C ARG A 166 -5.16 -4.38 27.73
N THR A 167 -4.57 -3.45 28.47
CA THR A 167 -4.56 -2.00 28.15
C THR A 167 -3.18 -1.54 27.73
N ILE A 168 -3.09 -0.41 27.03
CA ILE A 168 -1.79 0.22 26.75
C ILE A 168 -1.02 0.57 28.03
N GLU A 169 -1.74 0.92 29.09
CA GLU A 169 -1.15 1.21 30.39
C GLU A 169 -0.51 -0.04 31.00
N ASP A 170 -1.14 -1.21 30.86
CA ASP A 170 -0.55 -2.48 31.32
C ASP A 170 0.78 -2.75 30.63
N LEU A 171 0.86 -2.52 29.31
CA LEU A 171 2.08 -2.69 28.54
C LEU A 171 3.16 -1.69 28.96
N ASN A 172 2.81 -0.41 29.10
CA ASN A 172 3.74 0.62 29.54
C ASN A 172 4.29 0.35 30.94
N LYS A 173 3.44 -0.09 31.87
CA LYS A 173 3.86 -0.44 33.24
C LYS A 173 4.69 -1.72 33.29
N MET A 174 4.35 -2.71 32.46
CA MET A 174 5.15 -3.91 32.28
C MET A 174 6.55 -3.57 31.73
N LEU A 175 6.64 -2.66 30.76
CA LEU A 175 7.92 -2.16 30.22
C LEU A 175 8.73 -1.40 31.28
N GLU A 176 8.10 -0.44 31.96
CA GLU A 176 8.72 0.34 33.03
C GLU A 176 9.32 -0.57 34.11
N PHE A 177 8.51 -1.50 34.63
CA PHE A 177 8.95 -2.48 35.62
C PHE A 177 10.11 -3.33 35.11
N SER A 178 10.03 -3.83 33.86
CA SER A 178 11.10 -4.66 33.27
C SER A 178 12.45 -3.94 33.20
N THR A 179 12.45 -2.63 32.96
CA THR A 179 13.68 -1.82 32.94
C THR A 179 14.25 -1.55 34.33
N GLN A 180 13.40 -1.53 35.36
CA GLN A 180 13.79 -1.30 36.76
C GLN A 180 14.29 -2.58 37.46
N LEU A 181 14.13 -3.76 36.85
CA LEU A 181 14.67 -5.00 37.39
C LEU A 181 16.21 -4.92 37.51
N THR A 182 16.72 -5.08 38.72
CA THR A 182 18.16 -5.02 39.05
C THR A 182 18.82 -6.41 39.17
N THR A 183 18.06 -7.49 39.04
CA THR A 183 18.58 -8.87 39.14
C THR A 183 19.47 -9.22 37.95
N GLU A 184 20.54 -10.00 38.21
CA GLU A 184 21.49 -10.43 37.16
C GLU A 184 20.86 -11.37 36.13
N LYS A 185 19.91 -12.23 36.56
CA LYS A 185 19.10 -13.07 35.68
C LYS A 185 17.65 -12.61 35.75
N LYS A 186 17.01 -12.48 34.58
CA LYS A 186 15.65 -11.95 34.43
C LYS A 186 14.81 -12.96 33.69
N HIS A 187 13.84 -13.55 34.37
CA HIS A 187 12.90 -14.49 33.77
C HIS A 187 11.47 -13.94 33.81
N ALA A 188 10.74 -14.14 32.72
CA ALA A 188 9.32 -13.82 32.64
C ALA A 188 8.48 -15.07 32.36
N VAL A 189 7.33 -15.16 33.03
CA VAL A 189 6.36 -16.24 32.85
C VAL A 189 5.04 -15.66 32.37
N VAL A 190 4.49 -16.20 31.29
CA VAL A 190 3.15 -15.89 30.81
C VAL A 190 2.23 -17.07 31.10
N VAL A 191 1.16 -16.82 31.85
CA VAL A 191 0.18 -17.84 32.22
C VAL A 191 -0.99 -17.76 31.25
N GLY A 192 -1.11 -18.79 30.40
CA GLY A 192 -2.09 -18.88 29.33
C GLY A 192 -1.41 -19.03 27.97
N GLY A 193 -1.68 -20.12 27.26
CA GLY A 193 -1.21 -20.36 25.88
C GLY A 193 -2.26 -20.04 24.81
N GLY A 194 -3.14 -19.09 25.11
CA GLY A 194 -4.13 -18.54 24.17
C GLY A 194 -3.53 -17.45 23.28
N LEU A 195 -4.38 -16.79 22.47
CA LEU A 195 -3.96 -15.71 21.57
C LEU A 195 -3.14 -14.63 22.29
N LEU A 196 -3.73 -14.01 23.32
CA LEU A 196 -3.10 -12.94 24.11
C LEU A 196 -1.83 -13.42 24.83
N GLY A 197 -1.78 -14.71 25.21
CA GLY A 197 -0.62 -15.27 25.90
C GLY A 197 0.59 -15.42 24.97
N LEU A 198 0.36 -15.82 23.73
CA LEU A 198 1.44 -15.88 22.72
C LEU A 198 1.89 -14.50 22.30
N GLU A 199 0.97 -13.54 22.23
CA GLU A 199 1.30 -12.12 22.01
C GLU A 199 2.13 -11.54 23.16
N ALA A 200 1.70 -11.74 24.41
CA ALA A 200 2.45 -11.31 25.59
C ALA A 200 3.82 -11.99 25.67
N GLY A 201 3.90 -13.29 25.35
CA GLY A 201 5.18 -14.02 25.30
C GLY A 201 6.13 -13.46 24.24
N LYS A 202 5.62 -13.14 23.05
CA LYS A 202 6.42 -12.49 22.00
C LYS A 202 6.86 -11.09 22.40
N ALA A 203 5.95 -10.30 22.98
CA ALA A 203 6.25 -8.95 23.46
C ALA A 203 7.39 -8.96 24.49
N LEU A 204 7.34 -9.86 25.48
CA LEU A 204 8.39 -10.00 26.50
C LEU A 204 9.72 -10.47 25.89
N LEU A 205 9.67 -11.36 24.90
CA LEU A 205 10.87 -11.80 24.17
C LEU A 205 11.52 -10.63 23.41
N ASP A 206 10.71 -9.81 22.72
CA ASP A 206 11.17 -8.68 21.91
C ASP A 206 11.71 -7.50 22.74
N MET A 207 11.42 -7.47 24.04
CA MET A 207 12.06 -6.52 24.95
C MET A 207 13.57 -6.77 25.09
N GLU A 208 14.04 -8.01 24.85
CA GLU A 208 15.46 -8.41 24.96
C GLU A 208 16.07 -8.14 26.35
N VAL A 209 15.24 -7.98 27.38
CA VAL A 209 15.66 -7.80 28.79
C VAL A 209 15.54 -9.06 29.62
N PHE A 210 14.83 -10.08 29.14
CA PHE A 210 14.64 -11.35 29.82
C PHE A 210 15.53 -12.42 29.19
N ASP A 211 16.29 -13.14 30.01
CA ASP A 211 17.09 -14.30 29.59
C ASP A 211 16.22 -15.48 29.18
N LYS A 212 15.01 -15.55 29.76
CA LYS A 212 14.06 -16.63 29.53
C LYS A 212 12.63 -16.12 29.60
N VAL A 213 11.85 -16.46 28.58
CA VAL A 213 10.40 -16.23 28.54
C VAL A 213 9.69 -17.58 28.43
N THR A 214 8.87 -17.90 29.44
CA THR A 214 8.14 -19.17 29.51
C THR A 214 6.64 -18.94 29.38
N VAL A 215 6.00 -19.56 28.39
CA VAL A 215 4.54 -19.60 28.25
C VAL A 215 4.02 -20.90 28.84
N VAL A 216 3.18 -20.79 29.87
CA VAL A 216 2.62 -21.91 30.61
C VAL A 216 1.18 -22.11 30.17
N HIS A 217 0.83 -23.34 29.77
CA HIS A 217 -0.53 -23.64 29.32
C HIS A 217 -0.99 -25.01 29.81
N ARG A 218 -2.22 -25.06 30.32
CA ARG A 218 -2.80 -26.28 30.91
C ARG A 218 -2.96 -27.43 29.91
N SER A 219 -3.27 -27.12 28.65
CA SER A 219 -3.44 -28.15 27.61
C SER A 219 -2.08 -28.60 27.10
N HIS A 220 -2.00 -29.81 26.53
CA HIS A 220 -0.76 -30.36 25.98
C HIS A 220 -0.23 -29.62 24.73
N TRP A 221 -0.99 -28.69 24.15
CA TRP A 221 -0.61 -27.82 23.04
C TRP A 221 -1.20 -26.41 23.17
N LEU A 222 -0.57 -25.43 22.52
CA LEU A 222 -1.02 -24.02 22.48
C LEU A 222 -2.26 -23.81 21.59
N LEU A 223 -3.03 -22.74 21.82
CA LEU A 223 -4.28 -22.44 21.12
C LEU A 223 -5.30 -23.59 21.11
N SER A 224 -5.40 -24.35 22.20
CA SER A 224 -6.27 -25.53 22.27
C SER A 224 -7.78 -25.24 22.16
N GLN A 225 -8.19 -23.97 22.12
CA GLN A 225 -9.58 -23.57 21.84
C GLN A 225 -9.85 -23.42 20.34
N GLN A 226 -8.82 -23.21 19.52
CA GLN A 226 -8.93 -23.00 18.06
C GLN A 226 -8.29 -24.14 17.25
N MET A 227 -7.35 -24.88 17.86
CA MET A 227 -6.55 -25.92 17.21
C MET A 227 -6.81 -27.29 17.83
N ASP A 228 -6.82 -28.32 16.99
CA ASP A 228 -6.74 -29.70 17.45
C ASP A 228 -5.30 -30.08 17.83
N GLU A 229 -5.12 -31.28 18.35
CA GLU A 229 -3.84 -31.71 18.92
C GLU A 229 -2.69 -31.66 17.90
N LYS A 230 -2.93 -32.09 16.66
CA LYS A 230 -1.89 -32.13 15.62
C LYS A 230 -1.49 -30.73 15.16
N GLY A 231 -2.47 -29.90 14.77
CA GLY A 231 -2.19 -28.51 14.39
C GLY A 231 -1.57 -27.70 15.53
N GLY A 232 -2.03 -27.95 16.76
CA GLY A 232 -1.53 -27.33 17.97
C GLY A 232 -0.10 -27.74 18.35
N LYS A 233 0.27 -29.01 18.21
CA LYS A 233 1.64 -29.48 18.41
C LYS A 233 2.61 -28.82 17.43
N LEU A 234 2.25 -28.80 16.15
CA LEU A 234 3.03 -28.13 15.11
C LEU A 234 3.23 -26.63 15.43
N LEU A 235 2.16 -25.95 15.86
CA LEU A 235 2.25 -24.56 16.34
C LEU A 235 3.19 -24.45 17.56
N THR A 236 3.07 -25.36 18.53
CA THR A 236 3.87 -25.37 19.75
C THR A 236 5.35 -25.51 19.45
N ASP A 237 5.72 -26.40 18.53
CA ASP A 237 7.10 -26.60 18.12
C ASP A 237 7.66 -25.39 17.37
N LYS A 238 6.85 -24.74 16.52
CA LYS A 238 7.24 -23.47 15.91
C LYS A 238 7.46 -22.36 16.93
N VAL A 239 6.58 -22.21 17.92
CA VAL A 239 6.75 -21.21 19.00
C VAL A 239 8.05 -21.47 19.78
N ARG A 240 8.37 -22.74 20.07
CA ARG A 240 9.66 -23.13 20.69
C ARG A 240 10.86 -22.77 19.83
N SER A 241 10.78 -23.01 18.52
CA SER A 241 11.87 -22.67 17.58
C SER A 241 12.18 -21.17 17.51
N LEU A 242 11.24 -20.33 17.94
CA LEU A 242 11.39 -18.87 17.98
C LEU A 242 11.95 -18.34 19.31
N GLY A 243 12.32 -19.23 20.25
CA GLY A 243 12.98 -18.87 21.51
C GLY A 243 12.04 -18.76 22.72
N VAL A 244 10.73 -18.93 22.55
CA VAL A 244 9.79 -18.98 23.69
C VAL A 244 9.72 -20.37 24.28
N CYS A 245 9.94 -20.50 25.58
CA CYS A 245 9.78 -21.77 26.28
C CYS A 245 8.29 -22.10 26.46
N ALA A 246 7.72 -22.90 25.55
CA ALA A 246 6.33 -23.36 25.68
C ALA A 246 6.23 -24.58 26.61
N ARG A 247 5.75 -24.35 27.84
CA ARG A 247 5.52 -25.36 28.88
C ARG A 247 4.03 -25.75 28.89
N THR A 248 3.71 -26.79 28.14
CA THR A 248 2.34 -27.29 27.96
C THR A 248 2.03 -28.44 28.92
N GLY A 249 0.76 -28.68 29.23
CA GLY A 249 0.32 -29.76 30.11
C GLY A 249 0.51 -29.50 31.61
N THR A 250 0.70 -28.23 32.01
CA THR A 250 0.90 -27.85 33.43
C THR A 250 0.26 -26.49 33.73
N THR A 251 -0.01 -26.22 34.99
CA THR A 251 -0.50 -24.91 35.47
C THR A 251 0.45 -24.32 36.50
N VAL A 252 0.34 -23.01 36.74
CA VAL A 252 0.94 -22.38 37.93
C VAL A 252 0.06 -22.74 39.12
N GLN A 253 0.65 -23.31 40.16
CA GLN A 253 -0.02 -23.73 41.38
C GLN A 253 0.16 -22.71 42.51
N ASP A 254 1.36 -22.12 42.63
CA ASP A 254 1.66 -21.18 43.71
C ASP A 254 2.74 -20.17 43.30
N LEU A 255 2.83 -19.06 44.02
CA LEU A 255 3.77 -17.95 43.80
C LEU A 255 4.57 -17.68 45.05
N THR A 256 5.89 -17.53 44.90
CA THR A 256 6.76 -17.13 46.00
C THR A 256 7.22 -15.69 45.83
N PHE A 257 7.24 -14.96 46.93
CA PHE A 257 7.67 -13.57 47.00
C PHE A 257 8.87 -13.44 47.95
N ASP A 258 9.72 -12.43 47.74
CA ASP A 258 10.80 -12.10 48.65
C ASP A 258 10.32 -11.27 49.85
N ASP A 259 11.25 -10.95 50.77
CA ASP A 259 10.96 -10.19 51.99
C ASP A 259 10.45 -8.75 51.71
N THR A 260 10.65 -8.25 50.47
CA THR A 260 10.14 -6.94 50.02
C THR A 260 8.79 -7.03 49.32
N GLY A 261 8.23 -8.23 49.17
CA GLY A 261 6.97 -8.50 48.50
C GLY A 261 7.06 -8.56 46.97
N LYS A 262 8.27 -8.69 46.39
CA LYS A 262 8.49 -8.83 44.95
C LYS A 262 8.47 -10.30 44.54
N LEU A 263 7.93 -10.60 43.35
CA LEU A 263 7.85 -11.95 42.81
C LEU A 263 9.26 -12.54 42.63
N LYS A 264 9.46 -13.75 43.16
CA LYS A 264 10.74 -14.46 43.13
C LYS A 264 10.71 -15.69 42.23
N SER A 265 9.69 -16.55 42.38
CA SER A 265 9.56 -17.78 41.60
C SER A 265 8.12 -18.26 41.49
N VAL A 266 7.83 -19.04 40.44
CA VAL A 266 6.56 -19.73 40.22
C VAL A 266 6.71 -21.22 40.53
N ILE A 267 5.70 -21.81 41.19
CA ILE A 267 5.61 -23.24 41.45
C ILE A 267 4.56 -23.83 40.52
N TYR A 268 4.93 -24.83 39.75
CA TYR A 268 4.03 -25.51 38.82
C TYR A 268 3.29 -26.67 39.48
N SER A 269 2.15 -27.07 38.90
CA SER A 269 1.33 -28.20 39.37
C SER A 269 2.05 -29.56 39.39
N ASN A 270 3.20 -29.67 38.71
CA ASN A 270 4.05 -30.87 38.72
C ASN A 270 5.16 -30.81 39.78
N GLY A 271 5.19 -29.77 40.63
CA GLY A 271 6.19 -29.56 41.68
C GLY A 271 7.49 -28.89 41.23
N GLU A 272 7.68 -28.62 39.92
CA GLU A 272 8.83 -27.85 39.46
C GLU A 272 8.73 -26.38 39.86
N VAL A 273 9.88 -25.77 40.16
CA VAL A 273 10.01 -24.36 40.53
C VAL A 273 10.83 -23.64 39.47
N GLU A 274 10.39 -22.47 39.05
CA GLU A 274 11.08 -21.62 38.07
C GLU A 274 11.21 -20.19 38.58
N ASP A 275 12.45 -19.69 38.65
CA ASP A 275 12.72 -18.28 38.96
C ASP A 275 11.95 -17.38 37.99
N CYS A 276 11.30 -16.36 38.52
CA CYS A 276 10.43 -15.47 37.76
C CYS A 276 10.34 -14.12 38.46
N GLN A 277 10.66 -13.05 37.74
CA GLN A 277 10.57 -11.67 38.24
C GLN A 277 9.39 -10.92 37.63
N LEU A 278 8.84 -11.40 36.52
CA LEU A 278 7.67 -10.85 35.86
C LEU A 278 6.69 -11.95 35.45
N LEU A 279 5.49 -11.92 36.01
CA LEU A 279 4.39 -12.81 35.67
C LEU A 279 3.30 -12.06 34.92
N CYS A 280 2.87 -12.56 33.76
CA CYS A 280 1.78 -11.98 32.99
C CYS A 280 0.62 -12.97 32.84
N TYR A 281 -0.56 -12.62 33.34
CA TYR A 281 -1.77 -13.44 33.23
C TYR A 281 -2.55 -13.13 31.94
N THR A 282 -2.84 -14.20 31.20
CA THR A 282 -3.64 -14.19 29.97
C THR A 282 -4.66 -15.34 29.97
N ILE A 283 -5.24 -15.61 31.14
CA ILE A 283 -6.11 -16.77 31.40
C ILE A 283 -7.58 -16.57 31.02
N GLY A 284 -7.91 -15.43 30.41
CA GLY A 284 -9.26 -15.09 29.96
C GLY A 284 -9.63 -13.65 30.26
N ILE A 285 -10.83 -13.27 29.84
CA ILE A 285 -11.43 -11.96 30.09
C ILE A 285 -12.75 -12.13 30.84
N LYS A 286 -13.14 -11.10 31.58
CA LYS A 286 -14.41 -11.00 32.31
C LYS A 286 -15.19 -9.79 31.78
N PRO A 287 -16.43 -9.97 31.29
CA PRO A 287 -17.29 -8.86 30.88
C PRO A 287 -17.46 -7.82 32.01
N ARG A 288 -17.42 -6.53 31.66
CA ARG A 288 -17.60 -5.43 32.63
C ARG A 288 -19.07 -5.06 32.77
N ASP A 289 -19.76 -5.75 33.67
CA ASP A 289 -21.19 -5.60 33.94
C ASP A 289 -21.48 -4.97 35.32
N GLU A 290 -20.45 -4.47 36.02
CA GLU A 290 -20.56 -4.01 37.40
C GLU A 290 -21.55 -2.86 37.55
N VAL A 291 -21.44 -1.84 36.68
CA VAL A 291 -22.33 -0.67 36.68
C VAL A 291 -23.77 -1.04 36.34
N ALA A 292 -23.95 -1.99 35.42
CA ALA A 292 -25.28 -2.46 35.01
C ALA A 292 -25.95 -3.27 36.14
N LYS A 293 -25.17 -4.09 36.84
CA LYS A 293 -25.63 -4.85 38.00
C LYS A 293 -26.05 -3.93 39.14
N ASP A 294 -25.24 -2.91 39.43
CA ASP A 294 -25.51 -1.94 40.50
C ASP A 294 -26.77 -1.09 40.24
N CYS A 295 -27.11 -0.83 38.96
CA CYS A 295 -28.37 -0.17 38.59
C CYS A 295 -29.54 -1.15 38.36
N GLY A 296 -29.37 -2.43 38.72
CA GLY A 296 -30.44 -3.43 38.69
C GLY A 296 -30.86 -3.87 37.28
N LEU A 297 -29.97 -3.78 36.28
CA LEU A 297 -30.18 -4.45 35.00
C LEU A 297 -29.94 -5.96 35.15
N LYS A 298 -30.65 -6.74 34.32
CA LYS A 298 -30.44 -8.19 34.29
C LYS A 298 -29.06 -8.51 33.70
N CYS A 299 -28.23 -9.22 34.46
CA CYS A 299 -26.95 -9.76 34.00
C CYS A 299 -27.02 -11.29 33.91
N SER A 300 -26.18 -11.88 33.05
CA SER A 300 -26.12 -13.33 32.87
C SER A 300 -25.43 -14.04 34.03
N GLN A 301 -25.68 -15.34 34.21
CA GLN A 301 -25.02 -16.14 35.26
C GLN A 301 -23.50 -16.22 35.09
N ARG A 302 -23.00 -16.12 33.85
CA ARG A 302 -21.57 -16.19 33.52
C ARG A 302 -20.93 -14.81 33.36
N GLY A 303 -21.65 -13.75 33.73
CA GLY A 303 -21.24 -12.36 33.56
C GLY A 303 -21.69 -11.75 32.23
N GLY A 304 -21.75 -10.43 32.19
CA GLY A 304 -22.22 -9.65 31.04
C GLY A 304 -23.68 -9.23 31.18
N ILE A 305 -24.00 -8.10 30.57
CA ILE A 305 -25.32 -7.47 30.56
C ILE A 305 -26.22 -8.30 29.64
N ALA A 306 -27.33 -8.83 30.15
CA ALA A 306 -28.22 -9.66 29.35
C ALA A 306 -28.93 -8.81 28.30
N ILE A 307 -28.83 -9.23 27.04
CA ILE A 307 -29.47 -8.57 25.91
C ILE A 307 -30.37 -9.52 25.13
N ASP A 308 -31.42 -8.97 24.52
CA ASP A 308 -32.25 -9.68 23.56
C ASP A 308 -31.64 -9.70 22.14
N ASN A 309 -32.38 -10.25 21.16
CA ASN A 309 -31.93 -10.29 19.77
C ASN A 309 -31.81 -8.90 19.13
N PHE A 310 -32.42 -7.86 19.71
CA PHE A 310 -32.37 -6.49 19.22
C PHE A 310 -31.38 -5.62 20.01
N LEU A 311 -30.59 -6.24 20.88
CA LEU A 311 -29.52 -5.66 21.70
C LEU A 311 -30.02 -4.80 22.88
N ALA A 312 -31.32 -4.86 23.17
CA ALA A 312 -31.93 -4.17 24.31
C ALA A 312 -31.68 -4.95 25.61
N THR A 313 -31.47 -4.21 26.70
CA THR A 313 -31.34 -4.80 28.04
C THR A 313 -32.73 -5.03 28.67
N SER A 314 -32.78 -5.36 29.97
CA SER A 314 -34.04 -5.37 30.73
C SER A 314 -34.73 -4.00 30.83
N ASP A 315 -34.06 -2.92 30.41
CA ASP A 315 -34.63 -1.58 30.29
C ASP A 315 -34.69 -1.17 28.80
N PRO A 316 -35.87 -0.82 28.25
CA PRO A 316 -36.03 -0.47 26.83
C PRO A 316 -35.23 0.76 26.36
N GLU A 317 -34.80 1.61 27.29
CA GLU A 317 -34.02 2.81 26.98
C GLU A 317 -32.51 2.57 27.08
N ILE A 318 -32.09 1.34 27.44
CA ILE A 318 -30.70 0.97 27.68
C ILE A 318 -30.30 -0.25 26.86
N PHE A 319 -29.17 -0.14 26.16
CA PHE A 319 -28.61 -1.16 25.28
C PHE A 319 -27.21 -1.58 25.75
N ALA A 320 -26.75 -2.75 25.32
CA ALA A 320 -25.37 -3.17 25.52
C ALA A 320 -24.79 -3.81 24.25
N ILE A 321 -23.56 -3.45 23.91
CA ILE A 321 -22.84 -3.92 22.71
C ILE A 321 -21.38 -4.27 23.04
N GLY A 322 -20.79 -5.15 22.24
CA GLY A 322 -19.41 -5.61 22.42
C GLY A 322 -19.26 -6.64 23.54
N GLU A 323 -18.05 -6.76 24.10
CA GLU A 323 -17.71 -7.85 25.05
C GLU A 323 -18.49 -7.80 26.38
N CYS A 324 -19.07 -6.66 26.74
CA CYS A 324 -19.90 -6.51 27.93
C CYS A 324 -21.29 -7.13 27.77
N ALA A 325 -21.74 -7.35 26.53
CA ALA A 325 -23.07 -7.83 26.22
C ALA A 325 -23.12 -9.37 26.22
N SER A 326 -24.14 -9.91 26.87
CA SER A 326 -24.43 -11.33 26.95
C SER A 326 -25.70 -11.66 26.18
N TRP A 327 -25.53 -12.26 24.99
CA TRP A 327 -26.62 -12.74 24.15
C TRP A 327 -26.80 -14.25 24.36
N ASN A 328 -27.98 -14.68 24.79
CA ASN A 328 -28.27 -16.09 25.11
C ASN A 328 -27.24 -16.72 26.09
N ASP A 329 -26.93 -16.01 27.18
CA ASP A 329 -25.93 -16.40 28.20
C ASP A 329 -24.51 -16.65 27.63
N LYS A 330 -24.19 -16.03 26.49
CA LYS A 330 -22.88 -16.07 25.83
C LYS A 330 -22.33 -14.67 25.62
N THR A 331 -21.06 -14.51 25.93
CA THR A 331 -20.26 -13.32 25.61
C THR A 331 -19.21 -13.66 24.57
N PHE A 332 -18.87 -12.70 23.72
CA PHE A 332 -17.91 -12.90 22.63
C PHE A 332 -16.69 -12.01 22.82
N GLY A 333 -15.53 -12.62 23.09
CA GLY A 333 -14.24 -11.93 23.23
C GLY A 333 -13.58 -11.60 21.89
N LEU A 334 -14.36 -11.11 20.94
CA LEU A 334 -13.93 -10.81 19.57
C LEU A 334 -14.49 -9.46 19.14
N ILE A 335 -13.71 -8.71 18.35
CA ILE A 335 -14.15 -7.41 17.83
C ILE A 335 -15.28 -7.52 16.81
N ALA A 336 -15.21 -8.49 15.89
CA ALA A 336 -16.16 -8.58 14.78
C ALA A 336 -17.62 -8.72 15.25
N PRO A 337 -17.97 -9.61 16.21
CA PRO A 337 -19.30 -9.63 16.81
C PRO A 337 -19.72 -8.28 17.42
N GLY A 338 -18.80 -7.58 18.09
CA GLY A 338 -19.07 -6.27 18.68
C GLY A 338 -19.39 -5.19 17.63
N ILE A 339 -18.68 -5.18 16.50
CA ILE A 339 -18.98 -4.28 15.38
C ILE A 339 -20.34 -4.62 14.76
N THR A 340 -20.65 -5.91 14.58
CA THR A 340 -21.99 -6.34 14.12
C THR A 340 -23.09 -5.90 15.08
N MET A 341 -22.87 -5.96 16.39
CA MET A 341 -23.81 -5.41 17.37
C MET A 341 -23.96 -3.89 17.20
N ALA A 342 -22.88 -3.14 17.01
CA ALA A 342 -22.94 -1.71 16.74
C ALA A 342 -23.75 -1.39 15.47
N ASP A 343 -23.56 -2.15 14.39
CA ASP A 343 -24.30 -2.03 13.13
C ASP A 343 -25.81 -2.25 13.31
N ILE A 344 -26.17 -3.33 14.00
CA ILE A 344 -27.56 -3.70 14.25
C ILE A 344 -28.22 -2.66 15.14
N LEU A 345 -27.54 -2.21 16.19
CA LEU A 345 -28.09 -1.20 17.10
C LEU A 345 -28.28 0.14 16.39
N CYS A 346 -27.31 0.59 15.59
CA CYS A 346 -27.41 1.82 14.80
C CYS A 346 -28.65 1.77 13.89
N PHE A 347 -28.79 0.68 13.14
CA PHE A 347 -29.95 0.46 12.27
C PHE A 347 -31.26 0.44 13.06
N ASN A 348 -31.30 -0.27 14.19
CA ASN A 348 -32.51 -0.38 14.99
C ASN A 348 -32.94 0.96 15.61
N LEU A 349 -32.00 1.83 15.97
CA LEU A 349 -32.31 3.14 16.54
C LEU A 349 -32.77 4.17 15.51
N LEU A 350 -32.20 4.15 14.30
CA LEU A 350 -32.46 5.18 13.28
C LEU A 350 -33.49 4.75 12.23
N GLN A 351 -33.52 3.47 11.87
CA GLN A 351 -34.19 2.97 10.67
C GLN A 351 -35.35 2.00 10.95
N ALA A 352 -35.45 1.39 12.15
CA ALA A 352 -36.49 0.40 12.45
C ALA A 352 -37.93 0.95 12.50
N ARG A 353 -38.13 2.27 12.50
CA ARG A 353 -39.48 2.86 12.30
C ARG A 353 -39.95 2.79 10.85
N TYR A 354 -39.03 2.61 9.91
CA TYR A 354 -39.29 2.52 8.47
C TYR A 354 -39.10 1.10 7.93
N HIS A 355 -38.43 0.23 8.68
CA HIS A 355 -38.06 -1.12 8.28
C HIS A 355 -38.23 -2.11 9.43
N SER A 356 -38.29 -3.41 9.12
CA SER A 356 -38.23 -4.43 10.16
C SER A 356 -36.91 -4.34 10.95
N PRO A 357 -36.94 -4.37 12.30
CA PRO A 357 -35.73 -4.38 13.10
C PRO A 357 -34.82 -5.55 12.74
N LYS A 358 -33.49 -5.33 12.81
CA LYS A 358 -32.48 -6.37 12.59
C LYS A 358 -32.24 -7.14 13.88
N GLU A 359 -32.16 -8.46 13.75
CA GLU A 359 -31.80 -9.36 14.84
C GLU A 359 -30.31 -9.71 14.81
N PHE A 360 -29.68 -9.73 15.98
CA PHE A 360 -28.39 -10.34 16.21
C PHE A 360 -28.53 -11.87 16.24
N THR A 361 -27.66 -12.53 15.50
CA THR A 361 -27.64 -13.99 15.35
C THR A 361 -26.28 -14.54 15.79
N GLU A 362 -26.17 -15.86 15.98
CA GLU A 362 -24.92 -16.47 16.45
C GLU A 362 -23.75 -16.09 15.50
N PRO A 363 -22.73 -15.38 16.01
CA PRO A 363 -21.68 -14.85 15.16
C PRO A 363 -20.72 -15.95 14.69
N ASP A 364 -20.10 -15.72 13.54
CA ASP A 364 -18.99 -16.56 13.07
C ASP A 364 -17.75 -16.32 13.94
N ILE A 365 -17.33 -17.36 14.65
CA ILE A 365 -16.14 -17.37 15.51
C ILE A 365 -14.89 -17.90 14.80
N GLY A 366 -14.97 -18.14 13.49
CA GLY A 366 -13.83 -18.46 12.66
C GLY A 366 -12.76 -17.39 12.81
N THR A 367 -11.52 -17.82 13.05
CA THR A 367 -10.42 -16.92 13.37
C THR A 367 -9.24 -17.22 12.46
N ARG A 368 -8.65 -16.19 11.84
CA ARG A 368 -7.36 -16.26 11.16
C ARG A 368 -6.37 -15.41 11.95
N LEU A 369 -5.30 -16.03 12.40
CA LEU A 369 -4.31 -15.44 13.28
C LEU A 369 -2.94 -15.54 12.64
N LYS A 370 -2.14 -14.49 12.82
CA LYS A 370 -0.72 -14.50 12.49
C LYS A 370 0.06 -14.33 13.78
N LEU A 371 0.60 -15.43 14.29
CA LEU A 371 1.23 -15.47 15.61
C LEU A 371 2.69 -15.81 15.47
N MET A 372 3.56 -14.86 15.86
CA MET A 372 5.01 -15.05 15.85
C MET A 372 5.56 -15.54 14.48
N GLY A 373 4.98 -15.09 13.37
CA GLY A 373 5.37 -15.55 12.03
C GLY A 373 4.80 -16.90 11.59
N VAL A 374 3.89 -17.49 12.38
CA VAL A 374 3.10 -18.67 12.02
C VAL A 374 1.67 -18.24 11.70
N ASP A 375 1.23 -18.53 10.48
CA ASP A 375 -0.17 -18.34 10.10
C ASP A 375 -1.01 -19.53 10.59
N VAL A 376 -2.09 -19.27 11.32
CA VAL A 376 -3.06 -20.29 11.74
C VAL A 376 -4.47 -19.80 11.45
N ALA A 377 -5.38 -20.71 11.13
CA ALA A 377 -6.78 -20.37 10.95
C ALA A 377 -7.72 -21.51 11.31
N SER A 378 -8.89 -21.18 11.83
CA SER A 378 -10.01 -22.09 12.01
C SER A 378 -11.26 -21.46 11.39
N PHE A 379 -12.09 -22.26 10.72
CA PHE A 379 -13.30 -21.78 10.05
C PHE A 379 -14.44 -22.78 10.12
N GLY A 380 -15.68 -22.30 10.01
CA GLY A 380 -16.87 -23.13 10.07
C GLY A 380 -16.97 -23.91 11.38
N ASP A 381 -17.49 -25.14 11.32
CA ASP A 381 -17.57 -26.06 12.44
C ASP A 381 -16.29 -26.91 12.55
N TYR A 382 -15.19 -26.25 12.89
CA TYR A 382 -13.83 -26.82 12.93
C TYR A 382 -13.61 -27.91 14.00
N PHE A 383 -14.61 -28.20 14.84
CA PHE A 383 -14.63 -29.32 15.78
C PHE A 383 -15.87 -30.21 15.62
N ALA A 384 -16.52 -30.20 14.45
CA ALA A 384 -17.69 -31.06 14.18
C ALA A 384 -17.40 -32.55 14.39
N ASP A 385 -16.16 -32.98 14.19
CA ASP A 385 -15.68 -34.35 14.42
C ASP A 385 -15.52 -34.72 15.91
N ARG A 386 -15.44 -33.72 16.80
CA ARG A 386 -15.33 -33.88 18.24
C ARG A 386 -16.64 -33.61 18.97
N ASN A 387 -17.31 -32.52 18.62
CA ASN A 387 -18.48 -32.00 19.34
C ASN A 387 -19.81 -32.39 18.67
N GLY A 388 -19.74 -33.04 17.51
CA GLY A 388 -20.88 -33.24 16.62
C GLY A 388 -21.14 -32.01 15.74
N PRO A 389 -21.67 -32.21 14.51
CA PRO A 389 -21.93 -31.12 13.60
C PRO A 389 -23.11 -30.26 14.06
N LYS A 390 -22.94 -28.93 14.09
CA LYS A 390 -24.01 -27.96 14.37
C LYS A 390 -25.13 -27.99 13.32
N TRP A 391 -24.83 -28.47 12.10
CA TRP A 391 -25.81 -28.66 11.04
C TRP A 391 -25.39 -29.79 10.10
N LEU A 392 -26.39 -30.48 9.54
CA LEU A 392 -26.24 -31.44 8.44
C LEU A 392 -27.33 -31.20 7.39
N PRO A 393 -27.12 -31.57 6.12
CA PRO A 393 -28.19 -31.62 5.12
C PRO A 393 -29.38 -32.45 5.60
N ARG A 394 -30.61 -32.07 5.22
CA ARG A 394 -31.84 -32.77 5.63
C ARG A 394 -31.76 -34.27 5.32
N GLY A 395 -31.91 -35.10 6.35
CA GLY A 395 -31.90 -36.56 6.22
C GLY A 395 -30.53 -37.22 6.38
N ASP A 396 -29.44 -36.44 6.40
CA ASP A 396 -28.10 -36.97 6.67
C ASP A 396 -27.88 -37.10 8.18
N LYS A 397 -27.62 -38.33 8.63
CA LYS A 397 -27.28 -38.67 10.02
C LYS A 397 -25.91 -39.35 10.11
N ASN A 398 -25.16 -39.39 9.01
CA ASN A 398 -23.89 -40.08 8.96
C ASN A 398 -22.83 -39.35 9.82
N PRO A 399 -21.90 -40.10 10.43
CA PRO A 399 -20.76 -39.48 11.10
C PRO A 399 -19.92 -38.67 10.09
N VAL A 400 -19.46 -37.50 10.53
CA VAL A 400 -18.59 -36.62 9.73
C VAL A 400 -17.24 -37.27 9.47
N LYS A 401 -16.54 -36.83 8.42
CA LYS A 401 -15.20 -37.30 8.08
C LYS A 401 -14.22 -36.15 8.02
N ALA A 402 -13.03 -36.35 8.58
CA ALA A 402 -11.93 -35.39 8.48
C ALA A 402 -10.92 -35.82 7.40
N LEU A 403 -10.60 -34.92 6.49
CA LEU A 403 -9.47 -35.05 5.57
C LEU A 403 -8.31 -34.22 6.11
N VAL A 404 -7.16 -34.84 6.32
CA VAL A 404 -5.97 -34.22 6.92
C VAL A 404 -4.80 -34.30 5.94
N TYR A 405 -4.15 -33.17 5.70
CA TYR A 405 -2.86 -33.05 5.04
C TYR A 405 -1.85 -32.47 6.02
N GLU A 406 -0.71 -33.14 6.17
CA GLU A 406 0.32 -32.82 7.15
C GLU A 406 1.68 -32.87 6.47
N ASP A 407 2.39 -31.74 6.48
CA ASP A 407 3.78 -31.59 6.03
C ASP A 407 4.61 -31.04 7.19
N PRO A 408 5.21 -31.92 8.02
CA PRO A 408 5.99 -31.51 9.18
C PRO A 408 7.27 -30.74 8.81
N ILE A 409 7.84 -31.00 7.63
CA ILE A 409 9.10 -30.36 7.18
C ILE A 409 8.82 -28.93 6.70
N GLY A 410 7.80 -28.75 5.86
CA GLY A 410 7.32 -27.43 5.44
C GLY A 410 6.53 -26.70 6.53
N GLY A 411 6.24 -27.38 7.64
CA GLY A 411 5.48 -26.88 8.77
C GLY A 411 4.06 -26.48 8.39
N ARG A 412 3.36 -27.31 7.61
CA ARG A 412 1.97 -27.10 7.18
C ARG A 412 1.05 -28.20 7.71
N TYR A 413 -0.14 -27.81 8.13
CA TYR A 413 -1.21 -28.73 8.53
C TYR A 413 -2.55 -28.17 8.06
N THR A 414 -3.30 -28.97 7.32
CA THR A 414 -4.64 -28.62 6.80
C THR A 414 -5.60 -29.75 7.14
N LYS A 415 -6.65 -29.44 7.89
CA LYS A 415 -7.76 -30.33 8.20
C LYS A 415 -9.06 -29.75 7.65
N LEU A 416 -9.77 -30.52 6.84
CA LEU A 416 -11.11 -30.22 6.36
C LEU A 416 -12.09 -31.23 6.95
N ILE A 417 -13.17 -30.75 7.56
CA ILE A 417 -14.23 -31.60 8.13
C ILE A 417 -15.43 -31.56 7.20
N LEU A 418 -15.87 -32.75 6.78
CA LEU A 418 -16.87 -32.95 5.74
C LEU A 418 -18.01 -33.84 6.25
N THR A 419 -19.15 -33.81 5.57
CA THR A 419 -20.22 -34.80 5.74
C THR A 419 -19.71 -36.23 5.46
N GLY A 420 -20.41 -37.25 5.94
CA GLY A 420 -19.98 -38.65 5.79
C GLY A 420 -19.81 -39.12 4.34
N ASP A 421 -20.52 -38.49 3.41
CA ASP A 421 -20.44 -38.69 1.96
C ASP A 421 -19.38 -37.82 1.26
N GLY A 422 -18.72 -36.91 1.99
CA GLY A 422 -17.70 -36.00 1.47
C GLY A 422 -18.22 -34.83 0.65
N LYS A 423 -19.55 -34.63 0.55
CA LYS A 423 -20.14 -33.61 -0.34
C LYS A 423 -20.15 -32.20 0.23
N TYR A 424 -20.23 -32.02 1.55
CA TYR A 424 -20.34 -30.68 2.15
C TYR A 424 -19.18 -30.42 3.09
N LEU A 425 -18.56 -29.23 2.98
CA LEU A 425 -17.56 -28.75 3.92
C LEU A 425 -18.25 -28.11 5.13
N LEU A 426 -17.98 -28.64 6.32
CA LEU A 426 -18.55 -28.15 7.57
C LEU A 426 -17.63 -27.12 8.24
N GLY A 427 -16.32 -27.34 8.18
CA GLY A 427 -15.31 -26.48 8.78
C GLY A 427 -13.90 -27.03 8.59
N GLY A 428 -12.91 -26.41 9.23
CA GLY A 428 -11.53 -26.86 9.14
C GLY A 428 -10.52 -26.04 9.93
N ILE A 429 -9.30 -26.57 9.98
CA ILE A 429 -8.14 -26.02 10.70
C ILE A 429 -6.96 -25.94 9.73
N LEU A 430 -6.29 -24.79 9.67
CA LEU A 430 -5.13 -24.50 8.84
C LEU A 430 -3.97 -24.01 9.72
N VAL A 431 -2.77 -24.53 9.54
CA VAL A 431 -1.54 -24.10 10.22
C VAL A 431 -0.41 -24.05 9.19
N GLY A 432 0.37 -22.98 9.20
CA GLY A 432 1.51 -22.76 8.30
C GLY A 432 1.14 -22.18 6.94
N ASP A 433 0.08 -22.66 6.29
CA ASP A 433 -0.47 -22.08 5.05
C ASP A 433 -1.97 -21.81 5.22
N THR A 434 -2.33 -20.52 5.28
CA THR A 434 -3.72 -20.07 5.44
C THR A 434 -4.28 -19.42 4.17
N LYS A 435 -3.62 -19.53 3.01
CA LYS A 435 -4.03 -18.86 1.76
C LYS A 435 -5.48 -19.18 1.36
N GLN A 436 -5.89 -20.43 1.56
CA GLN A 436 -7.22 -20.92 1.18
C GLN A 436 -8.32 -20.58 2.21
N PHE A 437 -7.99 -19.93 3.34
CA PHE A 437 -8.94 -19.61 4.41
C PHE A 437 -10.21 -18.92 3.90
N THR A 438 -10.08 -17.90 3.04
CA THR A 438 -11.23 -17.14 2.52
C THR A 438 -12.13 -18.03 1.67
N SER A 439 -11.53 -18.84 0.78
CA SER A 439 -12.26 -19.77 -0.07
C SER A 439 -13.00 -20.83 0.76
N PHE A 440 -12.31 -21.47 1.71
CA PHE A 440 -12.91 -22.51 2.54
C PHE A 440 -13.97 -22.00 3.50
N THR A 441 -13.77 -20.81 4.06
CA THR A 441 -14.79 -20.15 4.89
C THR A 441 -16.05 -19.88 4.07
N SER A 442 -15.90 -19.40 2.83
CA SER A 442 -17.03 -19.18 1.92
C SER A 442 -17.75 -20.50 1.59
N LEU A 443 -17.01 -21.56 1.24
CA LEU A 443 -17.58 -22.88 0.95
C LEU A 443 -18.36 -23.45 2.14
N ALA A 444 -17.82 -23.34 3.36
CA ALA A 444 -18.49 -23.80 4.58
C ALA A 444 -19.75 -22.99 4.89
N LYS A 445 -19.73 -21.66 4.66
CA LYS A 445 -20.89 -20.78 4.86
C LYS A 445 -22.01 -21.02 3.85
N GLN A 446 -21.68 -21.32 2.60
CA GLN A 446 -22.67 -21.53 1.54
C GLN A 446 -23.54 -22.77 1.75
N ARG A 447 -23.05 -23.77 2.51
CA ARG A 447 -23.74 -25.03 2.78
C ARG A 447 -24.21 -25.74 1.50
N LYS A 448 -23.42 -25.63 0.42
CA LYS A 448 -23.67 -26.26 -0.89
C LYS A 448 -22.74 -27.46 -1.10
N PRO A 449 -23.13 -28.43 -1.95
CA PRO A 449 -22.22 -29.50 -2.36
C PRO A 449 -20.94 -28.93 -2.97
N LEU A 450 -19.79 -29.47 -2.59
CA LEU A 450 -18.49 -29.12 -3.13
C LEU A 450 -18.44 -29.50 -4.62
N ALA A 451 -18.04 -28.54 -5.45
CA ALA A 451 -17.88 -28.76 -6.90
C ALA A 451 -16.67 -29.64 -7.25
N LYS A 452 -15.69 -29.75 -6.35
CA LYS A 452 -14.47 -30.56 -6.48
C LYS A 452 -14.31 -31.41 -5.22
N THR A 453 -13.52 -32.48 -5.30
CA THR A 453 -13.26 -33.31 -4.12
C THR A 453 -12.47 -32.52 -3.08
N ALA A 454 -12.61 -32.87 -1.79
CA ALA A 454 -11.84 -32.21 -0.74
C ALA A 454 -10.31 -32.39 -0.90
N ALA A 455 -9.86 -33.47 -1.55
CA ALA A 455 -8.45 -33.67 -1.86
C ALA A 455 -7.96 -32.67 -2.92
N ASP A 456 -8.77 -32.40 -3.96
CA ASP A 456 -8.46 -31.39 -4.98
C ASP A 456 -8.40 -29.97 -4.39
N LEU A 457 -9.20 -29.70 -3.36
CA LEU A 457 -9.18 -28.43 -2.64
C LEU A 457 -7.85 -28.21 -1.92
N ILE A 458 -7.25 -29.26 -1.34
CA ILE A 458 -5.98 -29.16 -0.61
C ILE A 458 -4.77 -29.18 -1.57
N LEU A 459 -4.76 -30.13 -2.51
CA LEU A 459 -3.60 -30.42 -3.35
C LEU A 459 -3.56 -29.59 -4.64
N GLY A 460 -4.70 -28.98 -5.02
CA GLY A 460 -4.84 -28.14 -6.20
C GLY A 460 -4.71 -28.91 -7.50
N LYS A 461 -5.82 -29.22 -8.16
CA LYS A 461 -5.78 -29.42 -9.62
C LYS A 461 -5.66 -28.05 -10.27
N GLN A 462 -4.62 -27.85 -11.08
CA GLN A 462 -4.45 -26.68 -11.94
C GLN A 462 -5.64 -26.58 -12.90
N ASP A 463 -6.66 -25.81 -12.52
CA ASP A 463 -7.66 -25.27 -13.42
C ASP A 463 -7.95 -23.84 -12.97
N GLY A 464 -7.80 -22.91 -13.91
CA GLY A 464 -7.77 -21.47 -13.70
C GLY A 464 -9.11 -20.82 -13.37
N GLU A 465 -9.01 -19.52 -13.14
CA GLU A 465 -10.06 -18.53 -12.85
C GLU A 465 -10.73 -18.62 -11.47
N GLU A 466 -10.32 -17.73 -10.56
CA GLU A 466 -11.20 -17.30 -9.46
C GLU A 466 -12.31 -16.42 -10.05
N ASP A 467 -13.54 -16.93 -10.10
CA ASP A 467 -14.72 -16.14 -10.50
C ASP A 467 -15.08 -15.10 -9.41
N ILE A 468 -14.50 -13.90 -9.54
CA ILE A 468 -14.74 -12.73 -8.68
C ILE A 468 -16.23 -12.29 -8.71
N GLY A 469 -16.99 -12.72 -9.74
CA GLY A 469 -18.42 -12.50 -9.86
C GLY A 469 -19.23 -13.10 -8.70
N ALA A 470 -18.73 -14.17 -8.08
CA ALA A 470 -19.38 -14.90 -7.00
C ALA A 470 -19.19 -14.30 -5.59
N LEU A 471 -18.40 -13.23 -5.44
CA LEU A 471 -18.23 -12.55 -4.14
C LEU A 471 -19.54 -11.87 -3.70
N SER A 472 -19.90 -11.98 -2.43
CA SER A 472 -21.06 -11.31 -1.85
C SER A 472 -20.78 -9.82 -1.58
N ASP A 473 -21.82 -9.00 -1.49
CA ASP A 473 -21.69 -7.55 -1.31
C ASP A 473 -21.04 -7.16 0.04
N ASP A 474 -21.13 -8.00 1.05
CA ASP A 474 -20.45 -7.84 2.34
C ASP A 474 -18.95 -8.20 2.30
N THR A 475 -18.44 -8.74 1.20
CA THR A 475 -17.02 -9.13 1.07
C THR A 475 -16.11 -7.91 1.18
N GLN A 476 -15.21 -7.90 2.16
CA GLN A 476 -14.22 -6.82 2.31
C GLN A 476 -13.21 -6.85 1.16
N VAL A 477 -13.10 -5.76 0.42
CA VAL A 477 -12.24 -5.62 -0.78
C VAL A 477 -10.96 -4.85 -0.46
N CYS A 478 -11.05 -3.75 0.31
CA CYS A 478 -9.90 -2.98 0.77
C CYS A 478 -9.79 -3.05 2.28
N SER A 479 -8.84 -3.84 2.81
CA SER A 479 -8.58 -3.91 4.25
C SER A 479 -7.96 -2.61 4.79
N CYS A 480 -7.12 -1.93 4.00
CA CYS A 480 -6.42 -0.70 4.39
C CYS A 480 -7.37 0.50 4.62
N GLN A 481 -8.60 0.45 4.09
CA GLN A 481 -9.61 1.53 4.17
C GLN A 481 -11.01 0.98 4.53
N ASN A 482 -11.08 -0.29 4.94
CA ASN A 482 -12.30 -1.02 5.29
C ASN A 482 -13.46 -0.91 4.27
N VAL A 483 -13.18 -1.05 2.98
CA VAL A 483 -14.21 -0.95 1.91
C VAL A 483 -14.63 -2.34 1.45
N ASN A 484 -15.93 -2.61 1.45
CA ASN A 484 -16.50 -3.87 0.95
C ASN A 484 -17.00 -3.76 -0.51
N LYS A 485 -17.29 -4.91 -1.13
CA LYS A 485 -17.75 -5.01 -2.52
C LYS A 485 -19.05 -4.22 -2.74
N GLY A 486 -19.99 -4.30 -1.81
CA GLY A 486 -21.27 -3.61 -1.85
C GLY A 486 -21.13 -2.09 -1.87
N THR A 487 -20.21 -1.52 -1.09
CA THR A 487 -19.86 -0.09 -1.14
C THR A 487 -19.33 0.31 -2.51
N LEU A 488 -18.45 -0.51 -3.11
CA LEU A 488 -17.95 -0.26 -4.47
C LEU A 488 -19.09 -0.34 -5.49
N VAL A 489 -19.88 -1.41 -5.46
CA VAL A 489 -21.02 -1.64 -6.37
C VAL A 489 -22.06 -0.53 -6.26
N ALA A 490 -22.40 -0.09 -5.05
CA ALA A 490 -23.34 1.00 -4.82
C ALA A 490 -22.88 2.28 -5.51
N LYS A 491 -21.61 2.69 -5.32
CA LYS A 491 -21.01 3.89 -5.93
C LYS A 491 -20.84 3.81 -7.45
N ILE A 492 -20.80 2.59 -8.00
CA ILE A 492 -20.80 2.36 -9.44
C ILE A 492 -22.23 2.47 -9.99
N ARG A 493 -23.19 1.82 -9.32
CA ARG A 493 -24.59 1.72 -9.77
C ARG A 493 -25.39 3.01 -9.60
N ASP A 494 -25.10 3.79 -8.57
CA ASP A 494 -25.72 5.10 -8.34
C ASP A 494 -25.20 6.19 -9.31
N GLY A 495 -24.19 5.86 -10.13
CA GLY A 495 -23.61 6.75 -11.13
C GLY A 495 -22.58 7.74 -10.58
N THR A 496 -22.25 7.68 -9.29
CA THR A 496 -21.26 8.57 -8.64
C THR A 496 -19.85 8.33 -9.17
N CYS A 497 -19.53 7.12 -9.63
CA CYS A 497 -18.21 6.78 -10.16
C CYS A 497 -18.33 6.13 -11.54
N SER A 498 -17.76 6.79 -12.54
CA SER A 498 -17.69 6.36 -13.94
C SER A 498 -16.29 5.89 -14.37
N SER A 499 -15.30 6.01 -13.48
CA SER A 499 -13.94 5.53 -13.67
C SER A 499 -13.37 4.90 -12.38
N LEU A 500 -12.35 4.04 -12.52
CA LEU A 500 -11.64 3.48 -11.36
C LEU A 500 -10.94 4.57 -10.53
N GLY A 501 -10.53 5.69 -11.15
CA GLY A 501 -9.92 6.83 -10.47
C GLY A 501 -10.91 7.56 -9.55
N GLU A 502 -12.13 7.81 -10.03
CA GLU A 502 -13.23 8.34 -9.21
C GLU A 502 -13.59 7.39 -8.08
N LEU A 503 -13.68 6.08 -8.36
CA LEU A 503 -13.96 5.06 -7.35
C LEU A 503 -12.91 5.08 -6.24
N LYS A 504 -11.62 5.21 -6.57
CA LYS A 504 -10.53 5.36 -5.59
C LYS A 504 -10.63 6.68 -4.81
N SER A 505 -10.99 7.78 -5.47
CA SER A 505 -11.10 9.10 -4.83
C SER A 505 -12.22 9.14 -3.79
N VAL A 506 -13.38 8.58 -4.14
CA VAL A 506 -14.61 8.59 -3.33
C VAL A 506 -14.55 7.56 -2.20
N THR A 507 -14.08 6.34 -2.51
CA THR A 507 -14.07 5.24 -1.52
C THR A 507 -12.77 5.15 -0.73
N LYS A 508 -11.72 5.89 -1.15
CA LYS A 508 -10.34 5.79 -0.66
C LYS A 508 -9.69 4.41 -0.86
N ALA A 509 -10.42 3.39 -1.30
CA ALA A 509 -9.89 2.07 -1.56
C ALA A 509 -8.75 2.13 -2.59
N GLY A 510 -7.66 1.41 -2.33
CA GLY A 510 -6.46 1.38 -3.19
C GLY A 510 -5.48 2.55 -3.00
N THR A 511 -5.81 3.59 -2.23
CA THR A 511 -4.96 4.79 -2.09
C THR A 511 -3.80 4.65 -1.09
N SER A 512 -3.89 3.71 -0.14
CA SER A 512 -2.89 3.53 0.92
C SER A 512 -1.82 2.49 0.56
N CYS A 513 -2.22 1.22 0.39
CA CYS A 513 -1.30 0.10 0.18
C CYS A 513 -1.36 -0.48 -1.26
N GLY A 514 -2.36 -0.08 -2.06
CA GLY A 514 -2.58 -0.56 -3.44
C GLY A 514 -2.98 -2.05 -3.57
N GLY A 515 -3.01 -2.81 -2.47
CA GLY A 515 -3.22 -4.27 -2.51
C GLY A 515 -4.53 -4.71 -3.16
N CYS A 516 -5.61 -3.96 -2.91
CA CYS A 516 -6.96 -4.24 -3.40
C CYS A 516 -7.25 -3.75 -4.82
N GLU A 517 -6.31 -3.07 -5.49
CA GLU A 517 -6.58 -2.42 -6.79
C GLU A 517 -7.08 -3.37 -7.89
N PRO A 518 -6.54 -4.58 -8.06
CA PRO A 518 -7.07 -5.51 -9.08
C PRO A 518 -8.47 -6.02 -8.76
N THR A 519 -8.77 -6.26 -7.49
CA THR A 519 -10.11 -6.68 -7.06
C THR A 519 -11.11 -5.55 -7.24
N MET A 520 -10.73 -4.30 -6.94
CA MET A 520 -11.54 -3.13 -7.25
C MET A 520 -11.78 -2.95 -8.74
N LYS A 521 -10.74 -3.13 -9.57
CA LYS A 521 -10.84 -3.05 -11.03
C LYS A 521 -11.80 -4.11 -11.56
N ALA A 522 -11.64 -5.37 -11.13
CA ALA A 522 -12.54 -6.46 -11.53
C ALA A 522 -14.00 -6.24 -11.11
N ILE A 523 -14.25 -5.71 -9.90
CA ILE A 523 -15.60 -5.36 -9.44
C ILE A 523 -16.17 -4.21 -10.26
N PHE A 524 -15.39 -3.16 -10.50
CA PHE A 524 -15.76 -2.03 -11.33
C PHE A 524 -16.14 -2.47 -12.74
N GLU A 525 -15.30 -3.29 -13.36
CA GLU A 525 -15.53 -3.80 -14.71
C GLU A 525 -16.74 -4.73 -14.78
N GLY A 526 -16.87 -5.65 -13.84
CA GLY A 526 -18.00 -6.57 -13.76
C GLY A 526 -19.34 -5.86 -13.57
N GLU A 527 -19.41 -4.82 -12.73
CA GLU A 527 -20.64 -4.07 -12.48
C GLU A 527 -21.00 -3.12 -13.63
N MET A 528 -20.01 -2.44 -14.25
CA MET A 528 -20.26 -1.61 -15.43
C MET A 528 -20.84 -2.45 -16.58
N LYS A 529 -20.30 -3.66 -16.80
CA LYS A 529 -20.83 -4.62 -17.79
C LYS A 529 -22.28 -5.04 -17.48
N LYS A 530 -22.62 -5.30 -16.21
CA LYS A 530 -23.99 -5.63 -15.78
C LYS A 530 -24.99 -4.48 -15.95
N MET A 531 -24.52 -3.23 -15.80
CA MET A 531 -25.33 -2.03 -16.05
C MET A 531 -25.57 -1.76 -17.54
N GLY A 532 -25.11 -2.65 -18.44
CA GLY A 532 -25.18 -2.43 -19.88
C GLY A 532 -24.28 -1.28 -20.36
N LYS A 533 -23.40 -0.76 -19.50
CA LYS A 533 -22.40 0.24 -19.88
C LYS A 533 -21.20 -0.48 -20.47
N GLN A 534 -20.86 -0.20 -21.71
CA GLN A 534 -19.55 -0.60 -22.23
C GLN A 534 -18.50 0.12 -21.39
N LEU A 535 -17.62 -0.66 -20.74
CA LEU A 535 -16.38 -0.09 -20.21
C LEU A 535 -15.65 0.52 -21.39
N SER A 536 -15.45 1.83 -21.31
CA SER A 536 -14.71 2.52 -22.34
C SER A 536 -13.28 2.00 -22.32
N ASN A 537 -12.87 1.35 -23.41
CA ASN A 537 -11.47 1.02 -23.66
C ASN A 537 -10.69 2.24 -24.18
N ALA A 538 -11.30 3.43 -24.14
CA ALA A 538 -10.68 4.69 -24.50
C ALA A 538 -9.37 4.91 -23.75
N LEU A 539 -8.34 5.31 -24.48
CA LEU A 539 -7.05 5.63 -23.91
C LEU A 539 -7.14 6.80 -22.91
N CYS A 540 -7.86 7.85 -23.27
CA CYS A 540 -8.08 9.05 -22.46
C CYS A 540 -9.21 9.92 -23.07
N ILE A 541 -9.42 11.13 -22.54
CA ILE A 541 -10.38 12.11 -23.07
C ILE A 541 -10.17 12.49 -24.55
N HIS A 542 -8.98 12.25 -25.10
CA HIS A 542 -8.65 12.59 -26.48
C HIS A 542 -8.90 11.45 -27.48
N PHE A 543 -8.97 10.18 -27.04
CA PHE A 543 -9.04 9.03 -27.94
C PHE A 543 -10.00 7.98 -27.39
N LYS A 544 -10.98 7.57 -28.21
CA LYS A 544 -11.95 6.52 -27.86
C LYS A 544 -11.38 5.10 -28.04
N GLU A 545 -10.31 5.00 -28.81
CA GLU A 545 -9.55 3.78 -29.09
C GLU A 545 -8.66 3.39 -27.90
N SER A 546 -8.42 2.09 -27.73
CA SER A 546 -7.42 1.57 -26.79
C SER A 546 -6.00 1.78 -27.30
N ARG A 547 -4.99 1.52 -26.46
CA ARG A 547 -3.58 1.49 -26.92
C ARG A 547 -3.40 0.48 -28.06
N ALA A 548 -3.96 -0.72 -27.94
CA ALA A 548 -3.78 -1.80 -28.93
C ALA A 548 -4.44 -1.43 -30.27
N ASP A 549 -5.60 -0.78 -30.22
CA ASP A 549 -6.28 -0.25 -31.41
C ASP A 549 -5.43 0.85 -32.06
N LEU A 550 -4.93 1.82 -31.28
CA LEU A 550 -4.07 2.89 -31.77
C LEU A 550 -2.76 2.34 -32.36
N PHE A 551 -2.15 1.32 -31.74
CA PHE A 551 -0.98 0.65 -32.31
C PHE A 551 -1.30 0.09 -33.69
N SER A 552 -2.41 -0.63 -33.81
CA SER A 552 -2.86 -1.24 -35.07
C SER A 552 -3.16 -0.18 -36.14
N ILE A 553 -3.85 0.89 -35.75
CA ILE A 553 -4.18 2.02 -36.63
C ILE A 553 -2.91 2.69 -37.14
N VAL A 554 -1.99 3.09 -36.26
CA VAL A 554 -0.73 3.76 -36.63
C VAL A 554 0.10 2.87 -37.54
N MET A 555 0.17 1.57 -37.24
CA MET A 555 0.88 0.60 -38.07
C MET A 555 0.24 0.47 -39.47
N VAL A 556 -1.07 0.30 -39.57
CA VAL A 556 -1.76 0.08 -40.86
C VAL A 556 -1.83 1.36 -41.70
N LYS A 557 -2.16 2.50 -41.09
CA LYS A 557 -2.24 3.81 -41.75
C LYS A 557 -0.88 4.45 -41.98
N GLN A 558 0.17 3.90 -41.36
CA GLN A 558 1.54 4.35 -41.46
C GLN A 558 1.74 5.80 -40.98
N TYR A 559 0.97 6.25 -39.99
CA TYR A 559 1.15 7.58 -39.38
C TYR A 559 2.57 7.76 -38.82
N LYS A 560 3.08 8.98 -38.90
CA LYS A 560 4.46 9.36 -38.59
C LYS A 560 4.57 10.34 -37.44
N THR A 561 3.54 11.15 -37.20
CA THR A 561 3.55 12.20 -36.16
C THR A 561 2.37 12.06 -35.21
N PHE A 562 2.47 12.70 -34.03
CA PHE A 562 1.37 12.74 -33.08
C PHE A 562 0.17 13.52 -33.64
N THR A 563 0.45 14.61 -34.37
CA THR A 563 -0.58 15.45 -35.00
C THR A 563 -1.39 14.67 -36.01
N GLU A 564 -0.77 13.84 -36.86
CA GLU A 564 -1.50 12.96 -37.78
C GLU A 564 -2.46 12.03 -37.02
N VAL A 565 -2.02 11.46 -35.89
CA VAL A 565 -2.88 10.59 -35.07
C VAL A 565 -4.01 11.39 -34.42
N MET A 566 -3.72 12.57 -33.85
CA MET A 566 -4.70 13.43 -33.19
C MET A 566 -5.74 14.00 -34.17
N ASP A 567 -5.33 14.43 -35.36
CA ASP A 567 -6.25 15.04 -36.33
C ASP A 567 -7.18 14.01 -36.98
N ASN A 568 -6.72 12.77 -37.16
CA ASN A 568 -7.50 11.71 -37.81
C ASN A 568 -8.33 10.88 -36.82
N HIS A 569 -7.88 10.73 -35.58
CA HIS A 569 -8.50 9.83 -34.59
C HIS A 569 -8.81 10.50 -33.23
N GLY A 570 -8.33 11.72 -33.00
CA GLY A 570 -8.63 12.47 -31.79
C GLY A 570 -10.08 12.94 -31.77
N LEU A 571 -10.69 12.94 -30.58
CA LEU A 571 -12.02 13.49 -30.34
C LEU A 571 -12.03 15.03 -30.45
N ILE A 572 -10.87 15.66 -30.24
CA ILE A 572 -10.65 17.10 -30.34
C ILE A 572 -9.46 17.30 -31.31
N PRO A 573 -9.70 17.41 -32.62
CA PRO A 573 -8.65 17.66 -33.61
C PRO A 573 -7.84 18.91 -33.26
N GLY A 574 -6.52 18.86 -33.45
CA GLY A 574 -5.61 19.96 -33.10
C GLY A 574 -5.38 20.20 -31.59
N ALA A 575 -5.91 19.36 -30.70
CA ALA A 575 -5.58 19.38 -29.27
C ALA A 575 -4.12 18.99 -29.03
N ALA A 576 -3.51 19.52 -27.97
CA ALA A 576 -2.13 19.15 -27.62
C ALA A 576 -2.04 17.72 -27.10
N GLY A 577 -3.13 17.16 -26.57
CA GLY A 577 -3.13 15.88 -25.86
C GLY A 577 -2.84 16.04 -24.37
N CYS A 578 -2.75 14.91 -23.64
CA CYS A 578 -2.50 14.88 -22.20
C CYS A 578 -1.30 14.01 -21.81
N GLU A 579 -1.01 13.96 -20.51
CA GLU A 579 0.01 13.12 -19.88
C GLU A 579 -0.19 11.61 -20.09
N ILE A 580 -1.32 11.19 -20.67
CA ILE A 580 -1.61 9.79 -21.02
C ILE A 580 -1.33 9.53 -22.51
N CYS A 581 -1.96 10.27 -23.42
CA CYS A 581 -1.89 9.94 -24.85
C CYS A 581 -0.55 10.34 -25.48
N LYS A 582 0.07 11.44 -25.05
CA LYS A 582 1.39 11.88 -25.56
C LYS A 582 2.46 10.80 -25.40
N PRO A 583 2.78 10.30 -24.19
CA PRO A 583 3.80 9.28 -24.03
C PRO A 583 3.39 7.93 -24.63
N THR A 584 2.08 7.63 -24.69
CA THR A 584 1.58 6.40 -25.31
C THR A 584 1.85 6.39 -26.82
N ILE A 585 1.48 7.46 -27.52
CA ILE A 585 1.71 7.58 -28.97
C ILE A 585 3.20 7.70 -29.27
N ALA A 586 3.97 8.42 -28.45
CA ALA A 586 5.43 8.44 -28.56
C ALA A 586 6.05 7.03 -28.47
N SER A 587 5.56 6.20 -27.54
CA SER A 587 6.00 4.80 -27.42
C SER A 587 5.63 3.97 -28.65
N ILE A 588 4.43 4.14 -29.20
CA ILE A 588 3.98 3.44 -30.43
C ILE A 588 4.87 3.84 -31.61
N LEU A 589 5.06 5.14 -31.83
CA LEU A 589 5.91 5.66 -32.90
C LEU A 589 7.36 5.20 -32.73
N GLY A 590 7.90 5.22 -31.51
CA GLY A 590 9.24 4.70 -31.21
C GLY A 590 9.39 3.22 -31.54
N THR A 591 8.35 2.42 -31.30
CA THR A 591 8.34 0.98 -31.63
C THR A 591 8.22 0.71 -33.12
N LEU A 592 7.49 1.54 -33.87
CA LEU A 592 7.22 1.32 -35.30
C LEU A 592 8.21 2.02 -36.23
N ARG A 593 9.02 2.97 -35.73
CA ARG A 593 9.86 3.86 -36.56
C ARG A 593 11.30 4.00 -36.09
N GLY A 594 11.60 3.73 -34.81
CA GLY A 594 12.96 3.85 -34.28
C GLY A 594 13.58 5.25 -34.38
N ARG A 595 12.79 6.33 -34.32
CA ARG A 595 13.28 7.72 -34.36
C ARG A 595 13.91 8.17 -33.04
N HIS A 596 14.79 9.17 -33.10
CA HIS A 596 15.44 9.72 -31.91
C HIS A 596 14.45 10.54 -31.09
N ILE A 597 14.26 10.20 -29.82
CA ILE A 597 13.19 10.78 -28.98
C ILE A 597 13.39 12.26 -28.62
N LEU A 598 14.60 12.79 -28.76
CA LEU A 598 14.89 14.23 -28.68
C LEU A 598 14.64 15.02 -29.98
N GLU A 599 14.15 14.40 -31.05
CA GLU A 599 13.70 15.12 -32.25
C GLU A 599 12.59 16.13 -31.89
N SER A 600 12.52 17.24 -32.63
CA SER A 600 11.75 18.43 -32.24
C SER A 600 10.24 18.18 -32.09
N ASP A 601 9.68 17.30 -32.89
CA ASP A 601 8.27 16.88 -32.87
C ASP A 601 8.00 15.81 -31.79
N LEU A 602 9.00 14.99 -31.43
CA LEU A 602 8.84 13.89 -30.47
C LEU A 602 9.16 14.28 -29.03
N HIS A 603 10.06 15.24 -28.81
CA HIS A 603 10.58 15.59 -27.48
C HIS A 603 9.47 16.02 -26.50
N GLY A 604 8.52 16.84 -26.96
CA GLY A 604 7.41 17.31 -26.13
C GLY A 604 6.38 16.23 -25.77
N LEU A 605 6.44 15.06 -26.42
CA LEU A 605 5.58 13.91 -26.14
C LEU A 605 6.14 13.00 -25.04
N GLN A 606 7.45 13.08 -24.78
CA GLN A 606 8.13 12.18 -23.85
C GLN A 606 7.75 12.48 -22.40
N ASP A 607 7.53 11.42 -21.62
CA ASP A 607 7.45 11.52 -20.16
C ASP A 607 8.83 11.85 -19.57
N THR A 608 8.84 12.23 -18.29
CA THR A 608 9.97 12.86 -17.61
C THR A 608 11.33 12.22 -17.85
N ASN A 609 11.42 10.89 -17.86
CA ASN A 609 12.70 10.20 -17.97
C ASN A 609 13.25 10.17 -19.40
N ASP A 610 12.38 9.88 -20.38
CA ASP A 610 12.76 9.86 -21.79
C ASP A 610 13.08 11.28 -22.28
N ARG A 611 12.40 12.31 -21.75
CA ARG A 611 12.62 13.73 -22.11
C ARG A 611 14.08 14.20 -21.97
N TYR A 612 14.82 13.66 -20.99
CA TYR A 612 16.23 14.02 -20.73
C TYR A 612 17.18 12.83 -20.80
N LEU A 613 16.74 11.71 -21.37
CA LEU A 613 17.52 10.47 -21.44
C LEU A 613 18.11 10.06 -20.08
N GLY A 614 17.38 10.27 -18.98
CA GLY A 614 17.87 10.04 -17.61
C GLY A 614 16.74 9.81 -16.63
N ASN A 615 16.90 8.92 -15.64
CA ASN A 615 15.87 8.81 -14.60
C ASN A 615 15.97 9.99 -13.65
N ILE A 616 14.89 10.76 -13.55
CA ILE A 616 14.80 11.85 -12.58
C ILE A 616 14.84 11.30 -11.15
N GLN A 617 15.53 12.02 -10.28
CA GLN A 617 15.63 11.76 -8.84
C GLN A 617 14.81 12.79 -8.07
N ARG A 618 14.63 12.56 -6.77
CA ARG A 618 13.75 13.38 -5.92
C ARG A 618 14.04 14.89 -5.89
N ASN A 619 15.28 15.28 -6.19
CA ASN A 619 15.78 16.65 -6.21
C ASN A 619 15.91 17.22 -7.64
N GLY A 620 15.36 16.53 -8.65
CA GLY A 620 15.47 16.94 -10.04
C GLY A 620 16.80 16.63 -10.71
N THR A 621 17.74 15.96 -10.03
CA THR A 621 18.95 15.39 -10.64
C THR A 621 18.65 14.06 -11.36
N TYR A 622 19.63 13.48 -12.04
CA TYR A 622 19.45 12.30 -12.86
C TYR A 622 20.38 11.15 -12.47
N SER A 623 20.02 9.94 -12.90
CA SER A 623 20.90 8.77 -12.84
C SER A 623 21.55 8.50 -14.21
N VAL A 624 22.84 8.18 -14.19
CA VAL A 624 23.61 7.68 -15.35
C VAL A 624 23.91 6.21 -15.11
N VAL A 625 23.61 5.36 -16.09
CA VAL A 625 23.81 3.91 -16.00
C VAL A 625 24.43 3.42 -17.30
N PRO A 626 25.76 3.24 -17.37
CA PRO A 626 26.41 2.68 -18.55
C PRO A 626 26.02 1.22 -18.74
N ARG A 627 26.00 0.77 -20.00
CA ARG A 627 25.73 -0.62 -20.37
C ARG A 627 26.90 -1.51 -19.96
N MET A 628 26.56 -2.68 -19.40
CA MET A 628 27.52 -3.71 -18.97
C MET A 628 26.93 -5.09 -19.29
N SER A 629 26.72 -5.43 -20.56
CA SER A 629 25.91 -6.59 -20.98
C SER A 629 26.23 -7.86 -20.19
N ALA A 630 25.17 -8.56 -19.73
CA ALA A 630 25.26 -9.72 -18.83
C ALA A 630 26.00 -9.53 -17.48
N GLY A 631 26.39 -8.30 -17.14
CA GLY A 631 27.15 -7.95 -15.94
C GLY A 631 28.67 -7.95 -16.13
N GLU A 632 29.15 -8.09 -17.37
CA GLU A 632 30.57 -8.18 -17.68
C GLU A 632 31.21 -6.80 -17.81
N ILE A 633 32.40 -6.63 -17.22
CA ILE A 633 33.17 -5.38 -17.25
C ILE A 633 34.66 -5.67 -17.10
N THR A 634 35.50 -4.95 -17.85
CA THR A 634 36.95 -5.05 -17.70
C THR A 634 37.46 -4.20 -16.52
N PRO A 635 38.62 -4.51 -15.94
CA PRO A 635 39.22 -3.68 -14.88
C PRO A 635 39.39 -2.20 -15.28
N GLU A 636 39.79 -1.91 -16.52
CA GLU A 636 40.02 -0.54 -17.03
C GLU A 636 38.71 0.25 -17.08
N LYS A 637 37.64 -0.37 -17.58
CA LYS A 637 36.29 0.21 -17.60
C LYS A 637 35.77 0.45 -16.19
N LEU A 638 36.06 -0.46 -15.25
CA LEU A 638 35.68 -0.30 -13.85
C LEU A 638 36.40 0.89 -13.19
N ILE A 639 37.69 1.08 -13.47
CA ILE A 639 38.48 2.24 -13.02
C ILE A 639 37.90 3.54 -13.59
N ALA A 640 37.60 3.58 -14.89
CA ALA A 640 37.02 4.74 -15.56
C ALA A 640 35.69 5.19 -14.91
N ILE A 641 34.77 4.25 -14.64
CA ILE A 641 33.53 4.56 -13.90
C ILE A 641 33.84 5.19 -12.53
N GLY A 642 34.82 4.65 -11.81
CA GLY A 642 35.24 5.18 -10.51
C GLY A 642 35.78 6.61 -10.60
N GLN A 643 36.59 6.92 -11.61
CA GLN A 643 37.14 8.25 -11.87
C GLN A 643 36.04 9.26 -12.23
N ILE A 644 35.15 8.90 -13.16
CA ILE A 644 34.02 9.75 -13.57
C ILE A 644 33.09 10.01 -12.38
N ALA A 645 32.74 8.97 -11.63
CA ALA A 645 31.91 9.11 -10.43
C ALA A 645 32.55 10.02 -9.38
N LYS A 646 33.88 9.96 -9.19
CA LYS A 646 34.60 10.86 -8.28
C LYS A 646 34.58 12.30 -8.79
N LYS A 647 34.83 12.52 -10.08
CA LYS A 647 34.87 13.85 -10.72
C LYS A 647 33.57 14.62 -10.55
N TYR A 648 32.44 13.97 -10.81
CA TYR A 648 31.10 14.57 -10.73
C TYR A 648 30.42 14.39 -9.37
N ASP A 649 31.16 13.88 -8.37
CA ASP A 649 30.64 13.52 -7.06
C ASP A 649 29.32 12.74 -7.17
N LEU A 650 29.33 11.54 -7.77
CA LEU A 650 28.11 10.75 -8.00
C LEU A 650 27.98 9.65 -6.94
N TYR A 651 26.76 9.45 -6.44
CA TYR A 651 26.47 8.29 -5.60
C TYR A 651 26.51 7.02 -6.46
N THR A 652 27.27 6.02 -6.04
CA THR A 652 27.52 4.79 -6.79
C THR A 652 26.92 3.58 -6.10
N LYS A 653 26.24 2.71 -6.88
CA LYS A 653 25.62 1.50 -6.35
C LYS A 653 25.60 0.37 -7.37
N ILE A 654 26.11 -0.79 -6.96
CA ILE A 654 25.88 -2.06 -7.68
C ILE A 654 24.43 -2.50 -7.46
N THR A 655 23.72 -2.76 -8.55
CA THR A 655 22.31 -3.15 -8.54
C THR A 655 22.10 -4.64 -8.77
N GLY A 656 20.90 -5.14 -8.42
CA GLY A 656 20.52 -6.53 -8.67
C GLY A 656 20.45 -6.93 -10.14
N GLY A 657 20.53 -5.95 -11.07
CA GLY A 657 20.61 -6.17 -12.51
C GLY A 657 22.04 -6.35 -13.04
N GLN A 658 23.04 -6.48 -12.15
CA GLN A 658 24.46 -6.53 -12.50
C GLN A 658 24.94 -5.25 -13.22
N ARG A 659 24.52 -4.09 -12.72
CA ARG A 659 24.90 -2.77 -13.23
C ARG A 659 25.50 -1.91 -12.13
N ILE A 660 26.24 -0.87 -12.51
CA ILE A 660 26.66 0.21 -11.62
C ILE A 660 25.81 1.43 -11.96
N ASP A 661 24.99 1.87 -11.02
CA ASP A 661 24.19 3.08 -11.14
C ASP A 661 24.95 4.26 -10.52
N LEU A 662 25.01 5.37 -11.25
CA LEU A 662 25.57 6.65 -10.83
C LEU A 662 24.43 7.65 -10.63
N PHE A 663 24.25 8.18 -9.42
CA PHE A 663 23.12 9.06 -9.08
C PHE A 663 23.60 10.46 -8.69
N GLY A 664 22.77 11.47 -8.97
CA GLY A 664 23.04 12.85 -8.58
C GLY A 664 23.64 13.71 -9.69
N ALA A 665 23.65 13.23 -10.94
CA ALA A 665 24.12 13.99 -12.09
C ALA A 665 23.19 15.19 -12.33
N LEU A 666 23.75 16.39 -12.44
CA LEU A 666 23.00 17.58 -12.79
C LEU A 666 22.56 17.52 -14.25
N LYS A 667 21.45 18.18 -14.60
CA LYS A 667 20.89 18.14 -15.96
C LYS A 667 21.92 18.60 -17.00
N GLN A 668 22.64 19.68 -16.68
CA GLN A 668 23.65 20.30 -17.52
C GLN A 668 24.95 19.49 -17.63
N ASP A 669 25.21 18.57 -16.69
CA ASP A 669 26.41 17.73 -16.69
C ASP A 669 26.24 16.45 -17.51
N LEU A 670 24.99 16.03 -17.77
CA LEU A 670 24.71 14.76 -18.43
C LEU A 670 25.48 14.57 -19.76
N PRO A 671 25.51 15.56 -20.69
CA PRO A 671 26.25 15.38 -21.95
C PRO A 671 27.76 15.15 -21.75
N LYS A 672 28.37 15.84 -20.78
CA LYS A 672 29.81 15.73 -20.48
C LYS A 672 30.14 14.38 -19.82
N ILE A 673 29.30 13.94 -18.88
CA ILE A 673 29.44 12.62 -18.24
C ILE A 673 29.38 11.51 -19.30
N TRP A 674 28.44 11.60 -20.25
CA TRP A 674 28.31 10.60 -21.31
C TRP A 674 29.47 10.62 -22.31
N GLU A 675 29.96 11.80 -22.70
CA GLU A 675 31.17 11.90 -23.55
C GLU A 675 32.37 11.19 -22.92
N GLU A 676 32.60 11.39 -21.62
CA GLU A 676 33.66 10.69 -20.89
C GLU A 676 33.42 9.18 -20.82
N LEU A 677 32.17 8.72 -20.63
CA LEU A 677 31.87 7.30 -20.69
C LEU A 677 32.14 6.72 -22.09
N TYR A 678 31.82 7.46 -23.16
CA TYR A 678 32.07 7.04 -24.53
C TYR A 678 33.55 6.96 -24.87
N SER A 679 34.38 7.88 -24.36
CA SER A 679 35.83 7.84 -24.58
C SER A 679 36.47 6.57 -23.98
N HIS A 680 35.82 5.95 -22.99
CA HIS A 680 36.18 4.66 -22.42
C HIS A 680 35.40 3.46 -23.01
N GLY A 681 34.66 3.67 -24.10
CA GLY A 681 33.97 2.61 -24.85
C GLY A 681 32.71 2.07 -24.15
N PHE A 682 32.03 2.86 -23.32
CA PHE A 682 30.70 2.52 -22.83
C PHE A 682 29.62 2.86 -23.84
N GLU A 683 28.47 2.20 -23.71
CA GLU A 683 27.21 2.58 -24.35
C GLU A 683 26.18 2.95 -23.28
N SER A 684 25.10 3.63 -23.68
CA SER A 684 23.96 3.86 -22.81
C SER A 684 23.27 2.56 -22.42
N GLY A 685 23.09 2.36 -21.11
CA GLY A 685 22.25 1.29 -20.58
C GLY A 685 20.76 1.56 -20.77
N GLN A 686 20.37 2.74 -21.28
CA GLN A 686 18.97 3.17 -21.48
C GLN A 686 18.09 2.92 -20.27
N ALA A 687 18.68 3.04 -19.07
CA ALA A 687 18.01 2.81 -17.81
C ALA A 687 16.92 3.86 -17.52
N TYR A 688 16.70 4.83 -18.38
CA TYR A 688 15.62 5.82 -18.28
C TYR A 688 14.33 5.38 -18.98
N GLY A 689 14.45 4.73 -20.14
CA GLY A 689 13.32 4.42 -21.01
C GLY A 689 12.45 3.25 -20.54
N LYS A 690 11.29 3.11 -21.18
CA LYS A 690 10.47 1.88 -21.17
C LYS A 690 11.02 0.91 -22.22
N THR A 691 12.20 0.39 -21.94
CA THR A 691 13.02 -0.47 -22.81
C THR A 691 13.46 -1.74 -22.06
N LEU A 692 14.24 -2.60 -22.72
CA LEU A 692 15.03 -3.62 -22.03
C LEU A 692 16.03 -2.92 -21.08
N ARG A 693 15.98 -3.26 -19.78
CA ARG A 693 16.89 -2.68 -18.78
C ARG A 693 18.18 -3.46 -18.60
N ASN A 694 18.10 -4.79 -18.66
CA ASN A 694 19.23 -5.69 -18.50
C ASN A 694 18.81 -7.13 -18.84
N VAL A 695 19.78 -7.96 -19.21
CA VAL A 695 19.65 -9.42 -19.15
C VAL A 695 20.63 -9.93 -18.09
N LYS A 696 20.10 -10.37 -16.94
CA LYS A 696 20.91 -10.91 -15.85
C LYS A 696 21.45 -12.27 -16.24
N SER A 697 22.71 -12.56 -15.95
CA SER A 697 23.31 -13.87 -16.20
C SER A 697 23.95 -14.44 -14.94
N CYS A 698 24.06 -15.77 -14.86
CA CYS A 698 25.04 -16.39 -13.97
C CYS A 698 26.35 -16.64 -14.73
N VAL A 699 27.46 -16.78 -14.00
CA VAL A 699 28.80 -17.03 -14.55
C VAL A 699 28.99 -18.45 -15.12
N SER A 700 27.94 -19.10 -15.63
CA SER A 700 27.81 -20.57 -15.78
C SER A 700 29.04 -21.33 -16.30
N MET A 701 29.85 -20.73 -17.17
CA MET A 701 31.12 -21.29 -17.68
C MET A 701 32.18 -21.56 -16.61
N TRP A 702 32.12 -20.86 -15.47
CA TRP A 702 32.98 -21.06 -14.31
C TRP A 702 32.34 -21.94 -13.24
N CYS A 703 31.01 -22.09 -13.29
CA CYS A 703 30.24 -22.80 -12.29
C CYS A 703 30.22 -24.30 -12.63
N ARG A 704 30.61 -25.16 -11.68
CA ARG A 704 30.56 -26.63 -11.85
C ARG A 704 29.19 -27.23 -12.18
N TYR A 705 28.11 -26.46 -12.07
CA TYR A 705 26.74 -26.87 -12.38
C TYR A 705 26.25 -26.34 -13.73
N GLY A 706 27.04 -25.53 -14.44
CA GLY A 706 26.66 -24.96 -15.73
C GLY A 706 26.52 -26.04 -16.79
N LEU A 707 25.34 -26.13 -17.39
CA LEU A 707 25.03 -26.97 -18.55
C LEU A 707 25.19 -26.23 -19.89
N GLY A 708 25.16 -24.89 -19.87
CA GLY A 708 25.30 -24.06 -21.06
C GLY A 708 25.91 -22.69 -20.75
N ASP A 709 26.34 -21.98 -21.80
CA ASP A 709 26.91 -20.63 -21.72
C ASP A 709 25.81 -19.58 -21.52
N ALA A 710 25.49 -19.31 -20.25
CA ALA A 710 24.47 -18.35 -19.87
C ALA A 710 24.93 -16.90 -20.05
N THR A 711 26.22 -16.62 -19.82
CA THR A 711 26.79 -15.27 -19.98
C THR A 711 26.81 -14.88 -21.45
N GLY A 712 27.37 -15.72 -22.32
CA GLY A 712 27.41 -15.45 -23.75
C GLY A 712 26.02 -15.35 -24.40
N PHE A 713 25.05 -16.14 -23.94
CA PHE A 713 23.68 -16.00 -24.43
C PHE A 713 23.00 -14.73 -23.90
N ALA A 714 23.17 -14.39 -22.61
CA ALA A 714 22.64 -13.15 -22.06
C ALA A 714 23.15 -11.91 -22.79
N ILE A 715 24.45 -11.88 -23.16
CA ILE A 715 25.03 -10.80 -23.98
C ILE A 715 24.27 -10.68 -25.30
N ARG A 716 24.10 -11.78 -26.04
CA ARG A 716 23.40 -11.76 -27.34
C ARG A 716 21.96 -11.25 -27.24
N LEU A 717 21.23 -11.65 -26.20
CA LEU A 717 19.86 -11.16 -25.97
C LEU A 717 19.84 -9.68 -25.61
N GLU A 718 20.78 -9.23 -24.79
CA GLU A 718 20.86 -7.82 -24.41
C GLU A 718 21.27 -6.93 -25.60
N GLU A 719 22.23 -7.36 -26.40
CA GLU A 719 22.66 -6.67 -27.61
C GLU A 719 21.59 -6.68 -28.71
N ARG A 720 20.74 -7.71 -28.75
CA ARG A 720 19.61 -7.76 -29.70
C ARG A 720 18.50 -6.81 -29.31
N TYR A 721 18.07 -6.79 -28.05
CA TYR A 721 16.87 -6.08 -27.62
C TYR A 721 17.13 -4.70 -26.97
N LYS A 722 18.38 -4.22 -27.00
CA LYS A 722 18.70 -2.86 -26.57
C LYS A 722 17.98 -1.82 -27.43
N GLY A 723 17.63 -0.68 -26.84
CA GLY A 723 16.97 0.46 -27.49
C GLY A 723 15.49 0.31 -27.75
N ILE A 724 14.97 -0.93 -27.83
CA ILE A 724 13.58 -1.19 -28.18
C ILE A 724 12.62 -0.52 -27.19
N ARG A 725 11.76 0.37 -27.70
CA ARG A 725 10.63 0.91 -26.95
C ARG A 725 9.54 -0.14 -26.81
N SER A 726 8.91 -0.16 -25.64
CA SER A 726 7.93 -1.17 -25.25
C SER A 726 6.86 -0.57 -24.34
N PRO A 727 5.69 -1.23 -24.19
CA PRO A 727 4.62 -0.73 -23.32
C PRO A 727 5.08 -0.43 -21.89
N HIS A 728 6.03 -1.21 -21.38
CA HIS A 728 6.69 -0.98 -20.10
C HIS A 728 8.12 -1.56 -20.09
N LYS A 729 8.99 -1.06 -19.21
CA LYS A 729 10.36 -1.60 -19.02
C LYS A 729 10.36 -3.12 -18.77
N MET A 730 11.31 -3.81 -19.38
CA MET A 730 11.46 -5.28 -19.33
C MET A 730 12.84 -5.68 -18.81
N LYS A 731 12.94 -6.90 -18.27
CA LYS A 731 14.20 -7.51 -17.83
C LYS A 731 14.26 -8.95 -18.29
N GLY A 732 15.45 -9.40 -18.69
CA GLY A 732 15.74 -10.78 -19.03
C GLY A 732 16.56 -11.50 -17.95
N GLY A 733 16.57 -12.82 -17.98
CA GLY A 733 17.43 -13.65 -17.12
C GLY A 733 17.87 -14.92 -17.83
N VAL A 734 19.16 -15.26 -17.78
CA VAL A 734 19.70 -16.49 -18.35
C VAL A 734 20.50 -17.23 -17.29
N SER A 735 20.05 -18.42 -16.93
CA SER A 735 20.77 -19.32 -16.03
C SER A 735 21.29 -20.55 -16.79
N GLY A 736 22.52 -20.93 -16.49
CA GLY A 736 23.14 -22.13 -17.06
C GLY A 736 22.68 -23.43 -16.42
N CYS A 737 21.77 -23.39 -15.45
CA CYS A 737 21.12 -24.55 -14.84
C CYS A 737 19.86 -24.13 -14.07
N VAL A 738 19.14 -25.10 -13.52
CA VAL A 738 17.88 -24.93 -12.77
C VAL A 738 17.99 -24.17 -11.44
N ARG A 739 19.20 -23.84 -10.96
CA ARG A 739 19.43 -23.17 -9.66
C ARG A 739 19.06 -21.68 -9.62
N ASP A 740 18.59 -21.16 -10.75
CA ASP A 740 17.97 -19.83 -10.86
C ASP A 740 18.82 -18.66 -10.34
N CYS A 741 20.15 -18.74 -10.48
CA CYS A 741 21.07 -17.67 -10.05
C CYS A 741 20.83 -16.34 -10.79
N ALA A 742 20.26 -16.38 -12.00
CA ALA A 742 19.88 -15.20 -12.77
C ALA A 742 18.43 -14.73 -12.51
N GLU A 743 17.70 -15.39 -11.61
CA GLU A 743 16.30 -15.11 -11.26
C GLU A 743 15.37 -15.16 -12.49
N PHE A 744 15.59 -16.08 -13.43
CA PHE A 744 14.85 -16.23 -14.69
C PHE A 744 13.34 -16.40 -14.48
N HIS A 745 12.88 -16.94 -13.35
CA HIS A 745 11.46 -16.95 -13.01
C HIS A 745 10.91 -15.58 -12.62
N ALA A 746 11.72 -14.61 -12.19
CA ALA A 746 11.25 -13.28 -11.79
C ALA A 746 11.40 -12.21 -12.89
N LYS A 747 11.72 -12.62 -14.13
CA LYS A 747 11.98 -11.75 -15.28
C LYS A 747 10.85 -11.78 -16.30
N ASP A 748 10.76 -10.73 -17.11
CA ASP A 748 9.76 -10.61 -18.18
C ASP A 748 9.96 -11.72 -19.24
N PHE A 749 11.21 -12.17 -19.43
CA PHE A 749 11.56 -13.44 -20.07
C PHE A 749 12.77 -14.08 -19.38
N GLY A 750 12.80 -15.41 -19.34
CA GLY A 750 13.79 -16.19 -18.62
C GLY A 750 14.23 -17.44 -19.37
N LEU A 751 15.52 -17.75 -19.34
CA LEU A 751 16.11 -18.94 -19.94
C LEU A 751 16.80 -19.80 -18.88
N CYS A 752 16.52 -21.09 -18.92
CA CYS A 752 17.21 -22.09 -18.13
C CYS A 752 17.85 -23.13 -19.06
N ALA A 753 19.17 -23.27 -19.01
CA ALA A 753 19.85 -24.32 -19.77
C ALA A 753 19.48 -25.71 -19.21
N VAL A 754 19.21 -26.62 -20.13
CA VAL A 754 18.88 -28.04 -19.91
C VAL A 754 19.72 -28.90 -20.86
N GLN A 755 19.70 -30.23 -20.71
CA GLN A 755 20.54 -31.13 -21.51
C GLN A 755 20.37 -30.93 -23.03
N ASN A 756 19.14 -30.65 -23.49
CA ASN A 756 18.80 -30.57 -24.92
C ASN A 756 18.52 -29.13 -25.40
N GLY A 757 19.05 -28.11 -24.72
CA GLY A 757 18.87 -26.72 -25.11
C GLY A 757 18.44 -25.83 -23.93
N TYR A 758 17.36 -25.07 -24.12
CA TYR A 758 16.85 -24.13 -23.11
C TYR A 758 15.36 -24.29 -22.87
N SER A 759 14.95 -24.25 -21.60
CA SER A 759 13.56 -23.97 -21.24
C SER A 759 13.33 -22.46 -21.23
N VAL A 760 12.33 -22.02 -22.00
CA VAL A 760 11.98 -20.60 -22.16
C VAL A 760 10.76 -20.28 -21.30
N TYR A 761 10.90 -19.30 -20.41
CA TYR A 761 9.88 -18.82 -19.50
C TYR A 761 9.52 -17.37 -19.83
N VAL A 762 8.24 -17.00 -19.68
CA VAL A 762 7.73 -15.66 -20.02
C VAL A 762 6.68 -15.16 -19.02
N GLY A 763 6.46 -13.85 -18.98
CA GLY A 763 5.40 -13.25 -18.17
C GLY A 763 5.72 -13.15 -16.67
N GLY A 764 6.99 -13.10 -16.27
CA GLY A 764 7.39 -12.85 -14.88
C GLY A 764 7.67 -11.37 -14.59
N ASN A 765 7.68 -10.98 -13.32
CA ASN A 765 8.12 -9.64 -12.91
C ASN A 765 8.52 -9.55 -11.42
N GLY A 766 9.57 -8.79 -11.11
CA GLY A 766 9.89 -8.33 -9.74
C GLY A 766 9.36 -6.92 -9.44
N GLY A 767 8.06 -6.77 -9.16
CA GLY A 767 7.39 -5.49 -8.90
C GLY A 767 6.42 -5.52 -7.71
N MET A 768 5.52 -4.52 -7.62
CA MET A 768 4.52 -4.38 -6.52
C MET A 768 3.67 -5.65 -6.32
N LYS A 769 3.31 -6.31 -7.44
CA LYS A 769 2.72 -7.65 -7.47
C LYS A 769 3.67 -8.57 -8.23
N PRO A 770 4.58 -9.26 -7.54
CA PRO A 770 5.51 -10.16 -8.19
C PRO A 770 4.76 -11.35 -8.80
N ALA A 771 5.23 -11.81 -9.96
CA ALA A 771 4.74 -13.00 -10.63
C ALA A 771 5.92 -13.82 -11.13
N HIS A 772 5.79 -15.14 -11.03
CA HIS A 772 6.73 -16.05 -11.65
C HIS A 772 6.41 -16.19 -13.15
N ALA A 773 7.46 -16.17 -13.96
CA ALA A 773 7.39 -16.48 -15.38
C ALA A 773 6.93 -17.93 -15.57
N GLN A 774 6.06 -18.13 -16.54
CA GLN A 774 5.47 -19.41 -16.86
C GLN A 774 6.22 -20.06 -18.02
N LEU A 775 6.29 -21.39 -18.04
CA LEU A 775 6.98 -22.14 -19.10
C LEU A 775 6.25 -21.95 -20.43
N LEU A 776 6.92 -21.30 -21.40
CA LEU A 776 6.43 -21.15 -22.76
C LEU A 776 6.71 -22.41 -23.58
N LYS A 777 7.97 -22.87 -23.56
CA LYS A 777 8.44 -24.06 -24.29
C LYS A 777 9.68 -24.63 -23.62
N ALA A 778 9.72 -25.95 -23.42
CA ALA A 778 10.89 -26.68 -22.93
C ALA A 778 11.77 -27.17 -24.10
N ASP A 779 13.02 -27.53 -23.79
CA ASP A 779 13.97 -28.17 -24.71
C ASP A 779 14.09 -27.44 -26.07
N VAL A 780 14.14 -26.11 -26.03
CA VAL A 780 14.27 -25.28 -27.22
C VAL A 780 15.73 -25.28 -27.67
N PRO A 781 16.03 -25.69 -28.91
CA PRO A 781 17.36 -25.58 -29.48
C PRO A 781 17.87 -24.13 -29.45
N PRO A 782 19.16 -23.86 -29.18
CA PRO A 782 19.67 -22.50 -29.01
C PRO A 782 19.35 -21.53 -30.17
N ASP A 783 19.36 -22.01 -31.42
CA ASP A 783 19.01 -21.24 -32.62
C ASP A 783 17.53 -20.87 -32.71
N GLN A 784 16.65 -21.60 -32.01
CA GLN A 784 15.20 -21.38 -31.98
C GLN A 784 14.73 -20.53 -30.80
N VAL A 785 15.61 -20.23 -29.83
CA VAL A 785 15.26 -19.42 -28.66
C VAL A 785 14.98 -17.96 -29.04
N ILE A 786 15.85 -17.34 -29.85
CA ILE A 786 15.71 -15.94 -30.27
C ILE A 786 14.42 -15.74 -31.08
N PRO A 787 14.12 -16.52 -32.13
CA PRO A 787 12.85 -16.42 -32.85
C PRO A 787 11.63 -16.52 -31.92
N LEU A 788 11.67 -17.41 -30.92
CA LEU A 788 10.57 -17.56 -29.97
C LEU A 788 10.39 -16.32 -29.08
N ILE A 789 11.49 -15.72 -28.59
CA ILE A 789 11.43 -14.48 -27.81
C ILE A 789 10.99 -13.31 -28.69
N ASP A 790 11.44 -13.21 -29.94
CA ASP A 790 11.03 -12.18 -30.89
C ASP A 790 9.51 -12.15 -31.06
N ARG A 791 8.90 -13.33 -31.30
CA ARG A 791 7.45 -13.49 -31.42
C ARG A 791 6.72 -13.05 -30.15
N TYR A 792 7.19 -13.51 -28.99
CA TYR A 792 6.61 -13.16 -27.70
C TYR A 792 6.64 -11.64 -27.46
N LEU A 793 7.80 -11.01 -27.64
CA LEU A 793 7.99 -9.58 -27.41
C LEU A 793 7.17 -8.74 -28.39
N MET A 794 7.19 -9.05 -29.68
CA MET A 794 6.38 -8.30 -30.66
C MET A 794 4.89 -8.46 -30.42
N PHE A 795 4.43 -9.67 -30.05
CA PHE A 795 3.03 -9.88 -29.71
C PHE A 795 2.63 -9.06 -28.49
N TYR A 796 3.48 -9.01 -27.45
CA TYR A 796 3.31 -8.14 -26.29
C TYR A 796 3.29 -6.65 -26.67
N PHE A 797 4.21 -6.18 -27.54
CA PHE A 797 4.27 -4.76 -27.93
C PHE A 797 3.01 -4.30 -28.65
N ARG A 798 2.41 -5.17 -29.47
CA ARG A 798 1.18 -4.90 -30.22
C ARG A 798 -0.06 -4.87 -29.32
N THR A 799 -0.15 -5.81 -28.38
CA THR A 799 -1.44 -6.13 -27.73
C THR A 799 -1.55 -5.64 -26.29
N ALA A 800 -0.44 -5.33 -25.61
CA ALA A 800 -0.51 -4.86 -24.24
C ALA A 800 -1.05 -3.43 -24.12
N ASP A 801 -1.62 -3.12 -22.97
CA ASP A 801 -2.06 -1.78 -22.61
C ASP A 801 -0.88 -0.90 -22.15
N ARG A 802 -1.11 0.41 -22.01
CA ARG A 802 -0.10 1.39 -21.59
C ARG A 802 0.45 1.05 -20.21
N LEU A 803 1.78 1.11 -20.07
CA LEU A 803 2.47 0.82 -18.80
C LEU A 803 2.14 -0.56 -18.19
N GLN A 804 1.62 -1.50 -18.98
CA GLN A 804 1.27 -2.84 -18.51
C GLN A 804 2.52 -3.74 -18.52
N ARG A 805 2.81 -4.41 -17.40
CA ARG A 805 3.88 -5.41 -17.33
C ARG A 805 3.48 -6.69 -18.05
N THR A 806 4.45 -7.40 -18.62
CA THR A 806 4.25 -8.69 -19.32
C THR A 806 3.42 -9.70 -18.51
N ALA A 807 3.68 -9.85 -17.21
CA ALA A 807 2.89 -10.69 -16.31
C ALA A 807 1.39 -10.35 -16.32
N ARG A 808 1.07 -9.05 -16.20
CA ARG A 808 -0.32 -8.56 -16.15
C ARG A 808 -0.99 -8.61 -17.51
N TRP A 809 -0.20 -8.49 -18.58
CA TRP A 809 -0.68 -8.68 -19.94
C TRP A 809 -1.02 -10.13 -20.23
N LEU A 810 -0.17 -11.07 -19.80
CA LEU A 810 -0.42 -12.50 -19.95
C LEU A 810 -1.72 -12.93 -19.25
N GLU A 811 -1.99 -12.37 -18.06
CA GLU A 811 -3.25 -12.59 -17.32
C GLU A 811 -4.50 -12.06 -18.04
N THR A 812 -4.36 -11.11 -18.97
CA THR A 812 -5.48 -10.54 -19.74
C THR A 812 -5.75 -11.25 -21.06
N LEU A 813 -4.91 -12.19 -21.48
CA LEU A 813 -5.16 -12.98 -22.67
C LEU A 813 -6.20 -14.08 -22.36
N ASP A 814 -7.19 -14.25 -23.22
CA ASP A 814 -8.19 -15.32 -23.10
C ASP A 814 -7.49 -16.69 -23.18
N GLY A 815 -7.40 -17.42 -22.06
CA GLY A 815 -6.63 -18.67 -21.96
C GLY A 815 -5.17 -18.50 -21.53
N GLY A 816 -4.72 -17.28 -21.23
CA GLY A 816 -3.43 -16.98 -20.62
C GLY A 816 -2.22 -17.53 -21.39
N ILE A 817 -1.40 -18.33 -20.70
CA ILE A 817 -0.19 -18.94 -21.29
C ILE A 817 -0.51 -19.93 -22.41
N GLU A 818 -1.65 -20.62 -22.36
CA GLU A 818 -2.05 -21.59 -23.38
C GLU A 818 -2.36 -20.88 -24.70
N TYR A 819 -3.12 -19.80 -24.64
CA TYR A 819 -3.38 -18.98 -25.83
C TYR A 819 -2.11 -18.32 -26.37
N LEU A 820 -1.23 -17.82 -25.49
CA LEU A 820 0.06 -17.31 -25.93
C LEU A 820 0.85 -18.40 -26.68
N ARG A 821 0.91 -19.62 -26.14
CA ARG A 821 1.60 -20.77 -26.75
C ARG A 821 1.00 -21.12 -28.12
N ASP A 822 -0.33 -21.16 -28.22
CA ASP A 822 -1.04 -21.33 -29.48
C ASP A 822 -0.59 -20.31 -30.54
N VAL A 823 -0.47 -19.04 -30.17
CA VAL A 823 -0.10 -17.97 -31.10
C VAL A 823 1.38 -18.00 -31.46
N VAL A 824 2.30 -18.05 -30.48
CA VAL A 824 3.75 -17.84 -30.75
C VAL A 824 4.56 -19.12 -30.93
N VAL A 825 4.05 -20.27 -30.47
CA VAL A 825 4.70 -21.58 -30.66
C VAL A 825 4.03 -22.35 -31.81
N HIS A 826 2.71 -22.40 -31.82
CA HIS A 826 1.94 -23.19 -32.79
C HIS A 826 1.48 -22.40 -34.02
N ASP A 827 1.79 -21.10 -34.06
CA ASP A 827 1.44 -20.19 -35.14
C ASP A 827 -0.03 -20.25 -35.56
N LYS A 828 -0.93 -20.39 -34.57
CA LYS A 828 -2.37 -20.55 -34.80
C LYS A 828 -3.00 -19.43 -35.65
N LEU A 829 -2.39 -18.24 -35.64
CA LEU A 829 -2.84 -17.08 -36.41
C LEU A 829 -2.09 -16.89 -37.74
N GLY A 830 -1.03 -17.65 -38.01
CA GLY A 830 -0.20 -17.52 -39.21
C GLY A 830 0.62 -16.22 -39.26
N ILE A 831 0.99 -15.64 -38.12
CA ILE A 831 1.66 -14.34 -38.01
C ILE A 831 3.09 -14.41 -37.46
N CYS A 832 3.58 -15.59 -37.10
CA CYS A 832 4.89 -15.72 -36.45
C CYS A 832 6.03 -15.14 -37.30
N LYS A 833 6.01 -15.40 -38.62
CA LYS A 833 7.02 -14.87 -39.53
C LYS A 833 6.96 -13.34 -39.61
N ASP A 834 5.76 -12.75 -39.64
CA ASP A 834 5.59 -11.30 -39.66
C ASP A 834 6.06 -10.65 -38.35
N LEU A 835 5.86 -11.32 -37.20
CA LEU A 835 6.37 -10.86 -35.91
C LEU A 835 7.90 -10.89 -35.89
N GLU A 836 8.53 -11.93 -36.41
CA GLU A 836 9.99 -12.02 -36.54
C GLU A 836 10.54 -10.95 -37.47
N ASP A 837 9.93 -10.74 -38.64
CA ASP A 837 10.37 -9.74 -39.61
C ASP A 837 10.27 -8.32 -39.05
N GLN A 838 9.20 -8.02 -38.33
CA GLN A 838 9.07 -6.73 -37.66
C GLN A 838 10.07 -6.55 -36.52
N MET A 839 10.38 -7.62 -35.77
CA MET A 839 11.45 -7.54 -34.76
C MET A 839 12.79 -7.30 -35.43
N ASN A 840 13.09 -7.96 -36.56
CA ASN A 840 14.31 -7.77 -37.32
C ASN A 840 14.47 -6.34 -37.86
N GLU A 841 13.40 -5.75 -38.37
CA GLU A 841 13.37 -4.33 -38.75
C GLU A 841 13.66 -3.43 -37.54
N LEU A 842 12.94 -3.65 -36.43
CA LEU A 842 13.07 -2.86 -35.21
C LEU A 842 14.48 -2.90 -34.60
N VAL A 843 15.09 -4.07 -34.47
CA VAL A 843 16.47 -4.20 -33.96
C VAL A 843 17.50 -3.64 -34.95
N GLY A 844 17.20 -3.67 -36.25
CA GLY A 844 18.03 -3.10 -37.30
C GLY A 844 18.14 -1.57 -37.24
N HIS A 845 17.18 -0.90 -36.59
CA HIS A 845 17.17 0.56 -36.40
C HIS A 845 17.92 1.04 -35.15
N TYR A 846 18.56 0.15 -34.38
CA TYR A 846 19.24 0.54 -33.16
C TYR A 846 20.36 1.56 -33.41
N PHE A 847 20.37 2.63 -32.61
CA PHE A 847 21.51 3.49 -32.35
C PHE A 847 21.52 3.86 -30.86
N ASP A 848 22.67 4.31 -30.36
CA ASP A 848 22.76 4.83 -28.99
C ASP A 848 22.28 6.29 -28.93
N GLU A 849 21.13 6.50 -28.29
CA GLU A 849 20.51 7.83 -28.12
C GLU A 849 21.43 8.84 -27.42
N TRP A 850 22.25 8.40 -26.47
CA TRP A 850 23.18 9.33 -25.82
C TRP A 850 24.35 9.67 -26.74
N ALA A 851 24.84 8.73 -27.56
CA ALA A 851 25.90 9.02 -28.52
C ALA A 851 25.40 10.04 -29.56
N ALA A 852 24.21 9.82 -30.10
CA ALA A 852 23.55 10.75 -31.02
C ALA A 852 23.25 12.13 -30.38
N ALA A 853 22.94 12.17 -29.08
CA ALA A 853 22.66 13.40 -28.36
C ALA A 853 23.90 14.17 -27.89
N SER A 854 25.01 13.48 -27.54
CA SER A 854 26.19 14.08 -26.89
C SER A 854 27.43 14.16 -27.79
N VAL A 855 27.68 13.15 -28.64
CA VAL A 855 28.90 13.06 -29.45
C VAL A 855 28.69 13.64 -30.86
N GLU A 856 27.51 13.43 -31.46
CA GLU A 856 27.27 13.77 -32.87
C GLU A 856 26.81 15.23 -33.12
N LYS A 857 26.28 15.94 -32.10
CA LYS A 857 25.63 17.26 -32.28
C LYS A 857 26.39 18.50 -31.79
N ARG A 858 27.65 18.39 -31.33
CA ARG A 858 28.47 19.42 -30.66
C ARG A 858 27.84 19.99 -29.37
N GLN A 859 28.65 20.12 -28.33
CA GLN A 859 28.26 19.98 -26.93
C GLN A 859 27.84 21.24 -26.16
N ASP A 860 28.05 22.46 -26.65
CA ASP A 860 27.87 23.65 -25.79
C ASP A 860 26.51 24.37 -25.94
N ASP A 861 25.75 24.10 -27.00
CA ASP A 861 24.54 24.85 -27.35
C ASP A 861 23.24 24.04 -27.29
N ASN A 862 23.25 22.80 -26.79
CA ASN A 862 22.00 22.05 -26.62
C ASN A 862 21.20 22.59 -25.42
N LYS A 863 20.41 23.63 -25.69
CA LYS A 863 19.56 24.37 -24.73
C LYS A 863 18.64 23.46 -23.91
N ILE A 864 18.36 22.22 -24.35
CA ILE A 864 17.57 21.22 -23.61
C ILE A 864 18.21 20.91 -22.24
N PHE A 865 19.53 20.81 -22.17
CA PHE A 865 20.24 20.39 -20.96
C PHE A 865 20.65 21.54 -20.04
N LYS A 866 20.57 22.80 -20.48
CA LYS A 866 20.87 23.96 -19.64
C LYS A 866 19.93 24.04 -18.43
N GLN A 867 20.46 24.40 -17.25
CA GLN A 867 19.62 24.65 -16.08
C GLN A 867 18.73 25.87 -16.33
N PHE A 868 19.33 26.97 -16.77
CA PHE A 868 18.65 28.20 -17.17
C PHE A 868 19.13 28.63 -18.55
N VAL A 869 18.22 29.15 -19.39
CA VAL A 869 18.61 29.62 -20.74
C VAL A 869 19.17 31.02 -20.75
N ASN A 870 18.87 31.84 -19.74
CA ASN A 870 19.25 33.24 -19.68
C ASN A 870 20.52 33.53 -18.86
N THR A 871 21.12 32.51 -18.23
CA THR A 871 22.33 32.64 -17.41
C THR A 871 23.03 31.29 -17.24
N ASP A 872 24.34 31.31 -17.04
CA ASP A 872 25.15 30.14 -16.70
C ASP A 872 25.30 29.97 -15.17
N VAL A 873 24.66 30.82 -14.36
CA VAL A 873 24.60 30.67 -12.90
C VAL A 873 23.86 29.38 -12.54
N GLU A 874 24.48 28.53 -11.73
CA GLU A 874 23.85 27.31 -11.23
C GLU A 874 23.20 27.55 -9.86
N GLN A 875 22.12 26.81 -9.59
CA GLN A 875 21.40 26.93 -8.32
C GLN A 875 20.99 25.56 -7.77
N GLU A 876 21.37 25.28 -6.53
CA GLU A 876 21.00 24.04 -5.85
C GLU A 876 19.56 24.12 -5.31
N THR A 877 18.70 23.19 -5.73
CA THR A 877 17.26 23.17 -5.40
C THR A 877 16.90 22.38 -4.14
N VAL A 878 17.82 21.55 -3.64
CA VAL A 878 17.67 20.72 -2.43
C VAL A 878 19.04 20.56 -1.76
N GLU A 879 19.11 20.66 -0.44
CA GLU A 879 20.36 20.46 0.31
C GLU A 879 20.98 19.08 0.07
N ILE A 880 22.28 19.04 -0.19
CA ILE A 880 23.05 17.80 -0.35
C ILE A 880 23.64 17.36 1.00
N ILE A 881 23.39 16.11 1.38
CA ILE A 881 23.84 15.51 2.64
C ILE A 881 24.86 14.41 2.35
N ARG A 882 25.88 14.29 3.21
CA ARG A 882 26.86 13.19 3.19
C ARG A 882 26.42 12.07 4.12
N GLU A 883 26.18 10.88 3.57
CA GLU A 883 25.79 9.70 4.33
C GLU A 883 26.54 8.47 3.83
N ARG A 884 27.14 7.71 4.76
CA ARG A 884 28.01 6.55 4.44
C ARG A 884 29.11 6.87 3.42
N GLY A 885 29.65 8.08 3.49
CA GLY A 885 30.72 8.58 2.62
C GLY A 885 30.27 8.94 1.19
N GLN A 886 28.97 8.95 0.90
CA GLN A 886 28.44 9.33 -0.41
C GLN A 886 27.43 10.48 -0.28
N ARG A 887 27.21 11.24 -1.37
CA ARG A 887 26.17 12.27 -1.38
C ARG A 887 24.79 11.66 -1.48
N ARG A 888 23.77 12.35 -0.99
CA ARG A 888 22.37 12.20 -1.40
C ARG A 888 21.60 13.47 -1.09
N PRO A 889 20.48 13.75 -1.77
CA PRO A 889 19.62 14.86 -1.41
C PRO A 889 19.01 14.71 -0.01
N ALA A 890 18.64 15.84 0.59
CA ALA A 890 17.72 15.89 1.72
C ALA A 890 16.42 15.14 1.42
N GLU A 891 15.77 14.67 2.48
CA GLU A 891 14.47 14.03 2.34
C GLU A 891 13.41 15.07 1.95
N TRP A 892 12.23 14.63 1.54
CA TRP A 892 11.14 15.57 1.33
C TRP A 892 10.60 15.94 2.70
N PRO A 893 10.05 17.15 2.87
CA PRO A 893 9.48 17.52 4.16
C PRO A 893 8.33 16.57 4.53
N VAL A 894 8.20 16.29 5.83
CA VAL A 894 7.08 15.51 6.38
C VAL A 894 5.76 16.20 5.99
N ASN A 895 4.75 15.44 5.54
CA ASN A 895 3.54 16.01 4.92
C ASN A 895 2.88 17.14 5.73
N ASP A 896 2.83 17.00 7.06
CA ASP A 896 2.19 17.95 7.96
C ASP A 896 3.02 19.24 8.17
N LYS A 897 4.29 19.23 7.72
CA LYS A 897 5.22 20.36 7.77
C LYS A 897 5.40 21.05 6.41
N VAL A 898 4.72 20.60 5.35
CA VAL A 898 4.81 21.24 4.04
C VAL A 898 3.87 22.45 4.02
N GLU A 899 4.45 23.66 3.98
CA GLU A 899 3.69 24.88 3.72
C GLU A 899 3.02 24.81 2.34
N ARG A 900 1.74 25.19 2.27
CA ARG A 900 0.94 25.24 1.04
C ARG A 900 0.33 26.63 0.85
N PRO A 901 1.14 27.65 0.52
CA PRO A 901 0.63 28.98 0.22
C PRO A 901 -0.33 28.95 -0.97
N ASP A 902 -1.30 29.85 -0.99
CA ASP A 902 -2.13 30.04 -2.18
C ASP A 902 -1.40 30.89 -3.23
N PHE A 903 -0.55 30.24 -4.03
CA PHE A 903 0.27 30.90 -5.04
C PHE A 903 -0.53 31.53 -6.19
N LYS A 904 -1.78 31.09 -6.45
CA LYS A 904 -2.63 31.73 -7.48
C LYS A 904 -3.23 33.07 -7.00
N GLY A 905 -3.32 33.28 -5.69
CA GLY A 905 -3.92 34.46 -5.07
C GLY A 905 -2.92 35.60 -4.79
N VAL A 906 -1.64 35.42 -5.17
CA VAL A 906 -0.58 36.40 -4.94
C VAL A 906 -0.90 37.69 -5.69
N LYS A 907 -0.86 38.82 -4.98
CA LYS A 907 -1.03 40.16 -5.54
C LYS A 907 0.27 40.92 -5.40
N TRP A 908 0.76 41.42 -6.52
CA TRP A 908 1.99 42.19 -6.62
C TRP A 908 1.76 43.67 -6.35
N SER A 909 2.67 44.33 -5.64
CA SER A 909 2.62 45.77 -5.32
C SER A 909 2.63 46.64 -6.58
N SER A 910 3.46 46.26 -7.54
CA SER A 910 3.59 46.84 -8.87
C SER A 910 4.24 45.81 -9.80
N THR A 911 4.06 45.96 -11.11
CA THR A 911 4.67 45.06 -12.10
C THR A 911 5.16 45.84 -13.31
N SER A 912 6.26 45.39 -13.90
CA SER A 912 6.80 45.94 -15.16
C SER A 912 7.17 44.83 -16.13
N TRP A 913 7.13 45.14 -17.43
CA TRP A 913 7.59 44.23 -18.47
C TRP A 913 9.12 44.15 -18.47
N ARG A 914 9.66 42.94 -18.38
CA ARG A 914 11.10 42.67 -18.37
C ARG A 914 11.44 41.63 -19.43
N LYS A 915 12.48 41.89 -20.22
CA LYS A 915 13.04 40.91 -21.16
C LYS A 915 13.67 39.79 -20.33
N VAL A 916 13.31 38.54 -20.63
CA VAL A 916 13.80 37.38 -19.86
C VAL A 916 14.70 36.44 -20.66
N CYS A 917 14.41 36.21 -21.95
CA CYS A 917 15.25 35.42 -22.86
C CYS A 917 14.90 35.75 -24.33
N ASP A 918 15.65 35.20 -25.28
CA ASP A 918 15.34 35.35 -26.69
C ASP A 918 14.26 34.33 -27.11
N SER A 919 13.44 34.67 -28.11
CA SER A 919 12.39 33.75 -28.61
C SER A 919 12.98 32.44 -29.14
N SER A 920 14.22 32.47 -29.63
CA SER A 920 14.96 31.30 -30.08
C SER A 920 15.30 30.29 -28.97
N ASP A 921 15.17 30.68 -27.68
CA ASP A 921 15.37 29.79 -26.53
C ASP A 921 14.15 28.91 -26.24
N LEU A 922 12.98 29.28 -26.77
CA LEU A 922 11.71 28.58 -26.58
C LEU A 922 10.97 28.44 -27.91
N PRO A 923 11.51 27.68 -28.89
CA PRO A 923 10.96 27.64 -30.24
C PRO A 923 9.56 27.02 -30.29
N VAL A 924 8.79 27.38 -31.32
CA VAL A 924 7.50 26.72 -31.62
C VAL A 924 7.77 25.26 -32.00
N LYS A 925 7.10 24.33 -31.32
CA LYS A 925 7.21 22.88 -31.58
C LYS A 925 5.83 22.24 -31.57
N GLU A 926 5.65 21.18 -32.36
CA GLU A 926 4.40 20.43 -32.49
C GLU A 926 3.83 20.03 -31.12
N ALA A 927 4.64 19.37 -30.28
CA ALA A 927 4.21 18.90 -28.96
C ALA A 927 4.38 19.92 -27.83
N GLY A 928 4.66 21.19 -28.18
CA GLY A 928 5.04 22.27 -27.27
C GLY A 928 6.51 22.23 -26.86
N SER A 929 7.01 23.37 -26.40
CA SER A 929 8.36 23.54 -25.86
C SER A 929 8.32 24.12 -24.46
N SER A 930 9.39 23.90 -23.71
CA SER A 930 9.53 24.45 -22.36
C SER A 930 10.99 24.77 -22.05
N THR A 931 11.20 25.78 -21.21
CA THR A 931 12.50 26.15 -20.68
C THR A 931 12.37 26.71 -19.27
N THR A 932 13.51 26.95 -18.60
CA THR A 932 13.57 27.60 -17.29
C THR A 932 14.47 28.82 -17.39
N ILE A 933 14.07 29.90 -16.73
CA ILE A 933 14.86 31.11 -16.55
C ILE A 933 15.11 31.35 -15.06
N LEU A 934 16.16 32.08 -14.75
CA LEU A 934 16.44 32.59 -13.42
C LEU A 934 16.26 34.11 -13.40
N VAL A 935 15.46 34.62 -12.47
CA VAL A 935 15.31 36.05 -12.19
C VAL A 935 15.68 36.26 -10.73
N SER A 936 16.82 36.90 -10.47
CA SER A 936 17.40 36.99 -9.12
C SER A 936 17.56 35.59 -8.47
N ASP A 937 16.80 35.25 -7.41
CA ASP A 937 16.80 33.93 -6.77
C ASP A 937 15.65 33.02 -7.25
N THR A 938 14.74 33.53 -8.07
CA THR A 938 13.48 32.87 -8.45
C THR A 938 13.57 32.17 -9.81
N GLN A 939 13.15 30.90 -9.84
CA GLN A 939 13.06 30.11 -11.08
C GLN A 939 11.65 30.18 -11.68
N ILE A 940 11.57 30.56 -12.95
CA ILE A 940 10.31 30.64 -13.70
C ILE A 940 10.35 29.63 -14.85
N ALA A 941 9.29 28.84 -14.98
CA ALA A 941 9.07 27.92 -16.08
C ALA A 941 8.35 28.65 -17.21
N LEU A 942 8.92 28.59 -18.41
CA LEU A 942 8.31 29.11 -19.63
C LEU A 942 7.86 27.94 -20.51
N PHE A 943 6.71 28.10 -21.15
CA PHE A 943 6.14 27.14 -22.08
C PHE A 943 5.67 27.86 -23.34
N ARG A 944 5.78 27.17 -24.48
CA ARG A 944 5.18 27.61 -25.73
C ARG A 944 4.39 26.46 -26.33
N LEU A 945 3.12 26.70 -26.63
CA LEU A 945 2.25 25.76 -27.34
C LEU A 945 1.67 26.48 -28.54
N LYS A 946 1.97 25.98 -29.76
CA LYS A 946 1.74 26.73 -30.99
C LYS A 946 2.42 28.11 -30.86
N GLU A 947 1.73 29.19 -31.17
CA GLU A 947 2.26 30.57 -31.05
C GLU A 947 2.03 31.19 -29.66
N THR A 948 1.36 30.50 -28.75
CA THR A 948 0.99 31.06 -27.43
C THR A 948 2.05 30.76 -26.38
N LEU A 949 2.45 31.79 -25.65
CA LEU A 949 3.37 31.73 -24.52
C LEU A 949 2.62 31.57 -23.20
N TYR A 950 3.20 30.79 -22.28
CA TYR A 950 2.72 30.62 -20.92
C TYR A 950 3.91 30.67 -19.96
N ALA A 951 3.71 31.22 -18.77
CA ALA A 951 4.74 31.29 -17.75
C ALA A 951 4.15 31.03 -16.36
N CYS A 952 4.86 30.24 -15.56
CA CYS A 952 4.51 30.03 -14.15
C CYS A 952 5.77 29.82 -13.30
N GLN A 953 5.65 29.83 -11.98
CA GLN A 953 6.76 29.43 -11.11
C GLN A 953 7.28 28.04 -11.50
N ASN A 954 8.59 27.78 -11.40
CA ASN A 954 9.12 26.45 -11.71
C ASN A 954 8.91 25.44 -10.56
N MET A 955 8.59 25.93 -9.36
CA MET A 955 8.37 25.12 -8.16
C MET A 955 6.98 24.48 -8.15
N CYS A 956 6.93 23.15 -8.02
CA CYS A 956 5.70 22.42 -7.72
C CYS A 956 5.32 22.57 -6.25
N GLY A 957 4.12 23.10 -5.97
CA GLY A 957 3.61 23.33 -4.61
C GLY A 957 3.54 22.08 -3.72
N HIS A 958 3.48 20.88 -4.30
CA HIS A 958 3.27 19.64 -3.53
C HIS A 958 4.42 19.27 -2.58
N LYS A 959 5.67 19.34 -3.07
CA LYS A 959 6.89 18.99 -2.31
C LYS A 959 8.04 19.97 -2.54
N ARG A 960 7.73 21.19 -3.01
CA ARG A 960 8.71 22.24 -3.32
C ARG A 960 9.79 21.78 -4.29
N ALA A 961 9.41 20.99 -5.30
CA ALA A 961 10.33 20.49 -6.31
C ALA A 961 10.34 21.44 -7.53
N PHE A 962 11.51 21.94 -7.90
CA PHE A 962 11.72 22.90 -9.00
C PHE A 962 11.84 22.19 -10.36
N VAL A 963 10.70 21.71 -10.86
CA VAL A 963 10.65 20.78 -12.01
C VAL A 963 9.48 21.04 -12.97
N LEU A 964 8.68 22.09 -12.81
CA LEU A 964 7.47 22.26 -13.63
C LEU A 964 7.79 22.46 -15.11
N SER A 965 8.90 23.14 -15.46
CA SER A 965 9.38 23.25 -16.84
C SER A 965 9.68 21.90 -17.50
N GLN A 966 9.90 20.85 -16.71
CA GLN A 966 10.15 19.49 -17.18
C GLN A 966 8.87 18.65 -17.31
N GLY A 967 7.71 19.25 -17.01
CA GLY A 967 6.40 18.62 -17.09
C GLY A 967 5.87 18.45 -18.52
N ILE A 968 4.78 17.69 -18.63
CA ILE A 968 4.03 17.56 -19.89
C ILE A 968 3.05 18.71 -19.98
N LEU A 969 3.21 19.53 -21.01
CA LEU A 969 2.23 20.53 -21.42
C LEU A 969 1.04 19.82 -22.06
N ALA A 970 -0.17 20.10 -21.61
CA ALA A 970 -1.34 19.32 -21.96
C ALA A 970 -2.57 20.21 -22.11
N THR A 971 -3.57 19.69 -22.82
CA THR A 971 -4.91 20.28 -22.97
C THR A 971 -5.95 19.37 -22.35
N ASP A 972 -7.03 19.97 -21.85
CA ASP A 972 -8.15 19.24 -21.29
C ASP A 972 -9.34 19.11 -22.26
N GLU A 973 -10.48 18.65 -21.75
CA GLU A 973 -11.71 18.47 -22.52
C GLU A 973 -12.28 19.77 -23.09
N ASN A 974 -11.93 20.92 -22.51
CA ASN A 974 -12.29 22.26 -22.99
C ASN A 974 -11.13 22.92 -23.75
N ASN A 975 -10.08 22.16 -24.05
CA ASN A 975 -8.84 22.62 -24.64
C ASN A 975 -8.07 23.65 -23.78
N GLU A 976 -8.33 23.68 -22.47
CA GLU A 976 -7.61 24.53 -21.50
C GLU A 976 -6.20 23.97 -21.25
N VAL A 977 -5.20 24.86 -21.24
CA VAL A 977 -3.79 24.47 -21.13
C VAL A 977 -3.34 24.33 -19.67
N TYR A 978 -2.75 23.18 -19.37
CA TYR A 978 -2.14 22.90 -18.08
C TYR A 978 -0.79 22.20 -18.23
N VAL A 979 0.01 22.24 -17.16
CA VAL A 979 1.25 21.45 -17.05
C VAL A 979 1.08 20.36 -16.01
N SER A 980 1.37 19.12 -16.39
CA SER A 980 1.45 17.98 -15.46
C SER A 980 2.86 17.91 -14.87
N CYS A 981 2.96 18.11 -13.55
CA CYS A 981 4.21 18.00 -12.81
C CYS A 981 4.88 16.63 -13.03
N PRO A 982 6.18 16.58 -13.38
CA PRO A 982 6.85 15.35 -13.73
C PRO A 982 6.98 14.36 -12.56
N LEU A 983 7.20 14.86 -11.34
CA LEU A 983 7.39 14.05 -10.13
C LEU A 983 6.09 13.64 -9.45
N HIS A 984 5.13 14.54 -9.35
CA HIS A 984 3.95 14.37 -8.50
C HIS A 984 2.63 14.23 -9.28
N LYS A 985 2.67 14.36 -10.62
CA LYS A 985 1.51 14.27 -11.52
C LYS A 985 0.35 15.19 -11.07
N ARG A 986 0.71 16.37 -10.57
CA ARG A 986 -0.20 17.48 -10.26
C ARG A 986 -0.39 18.33 -11.52
N ASN A 987 -1.63 18.61 -11.87
CA ASN A 987 -1.98 19.24 -13.14
C ASN A 987 -2.35 20.71 -12.89
N TYR A 988 -1.46 21.65 -13.19
CA TYR A 988 -1.65 23.07 -12.92
C TYR A 988 -2.08 23.83 -14.17
N VAL A 989 -3.20 24.53 -14.12
CA VAL A 989 -3.67 25.40 -15.20
C VAL A 989 -2.70 26.58 -15.30
N ILE A 990 -2.13 26.80 -16.48
CA ILE A 990 -1.14 27.87 -16.71
C ILE A 990 -1.60 28.89 -17.76
N ASP A 991 -2.80 28.69 -18.30
CA ASP A 991 -3.47 29.69 -19.12
C ASP A 991 -3.84 30.89 -18.25
N GLY A 992 -3.21 32.04 -18.50
CA GLY A 992 -3.43 33.27 -17.73
C GLY A 992 -4.78 33.94 -18.00
N GLU A 993 -5.45 33.60 -19.11
CA GLU A 993 -6.77 34.11 -19.44
C GLU A 993 -7.90 33.27 -18.82
N SER A 994 -7.57 32.09 -18.30
CA SER A 994 -8.52 31.22 -17.62
C SER A 994 -8.88 31.73 -16.23
N GLU A 995 -10.16 31.62 -15.84
CA GLU A 995 -10.62 31.84 -14.47
C GLU A 995 -9.97 30.89 -13.45
N LYS A 996 -9.39 29.78 -13.93
CA LYS A 996 -8.71 28.76 -13.13
C LYS A 996 -7.20 28.90 -13.15
N ALA A 997 -6.64 29.98 -13.71
CA ALA A 997 -5.21 30.23 -13.78
C ALA A 997 -4.52 29.96 -12.43
N GLY A 998 -3.45 29.15 -12.46
CA GLY A 998 -2.68 28.79 -11.28
C GLY A 998 -3.29 27.70 -10.40
N SER A 999 -4.53 27.28 -10.62
CA SER A 999 -5.17 26.22 -9.83
C SER A 999 -4.69 24.82 -10.25
N CYS A 1000 -4.68 23.89 -9.31
CA CYS A 1000 -4.40 22.48 -9.60
C CYS A 1000 -5.71 21.70 -9.82
N ARG A 1001 -5.86 21.11 -11.01
CA ARG A 1001 -7.07 20.38 -11.45
C ARG A 1001 -7.37 19.15 -10.62
N ASN A 1002 -6.36 18.51 -10.04
CA ASN A 1002 -6.49 17.25 -9.32
C ASN A 1002 -6.12 17.33 -7.83
N ASP A 1003 -5.89 18.53 -7.29
CA ASP A 1003 -5.66 18.77 -5.87
C ASP A 1003 -5.95 20.24 -5.53
N ALA A 1004 -7.16 20.53 -5.06
CA ALA A 1004 -7.60 21.90 -4.77
C ALA A 1004 -6.76 22.62 -3.69
N THR A 1005 -5.94 21.89 -2.92
CA THR A 1005 -5.03 22.47 -1.92
C THR A 1005 -3.72 22.98 -2.50
N GLN A 1006 -3.53 22.85 -3.81
CA GLN A 1006 -2.31 23.19 -4.51
C GLN A 1006 -2.58 24.28 -5.55
N SER A 1007 -1.68 25.23 -5.65
CA SER A 1007 -1.69 26.26 -6.67
C SER A 1007 -0.26 26.66 -7.05
N VAL A 1008 -0.15 27.39 -8.16
CA VAL A 1008 1.09 27.98 -8.68
C VAL A 1008 0.81 29.41 -9.15
N THR A 1009 1.81 30.28 -9.06
CA THR A 1009 1.74 31.62 -9.64
C THR A 1009 1.94 31.54 -11.15
N VAL A 1010 1.08 32.23 -11.90
CA VAL A 1010 1.12 32.38 -13.36
C VAL A 1010 1.51 33.83 -13.68
N PHE A 1011 2.31 34.01 -14.73
CA PHE A 1011 2.80 35.32 -15.16
C PHE A 1011 2.29 35.66 -16.55
N GLU A 1012 1.94 36.93 -16.78
CA GLU A 1012 1.67 37.43 -18.12
C GLU A 1012 2.96 37.41 -18.94
N SER A 1013 2.88 36.88 -20.16
CA SER A 1013 4.01 36.74 -21.08
C SER A 1013 3.65 37.26 -22.48
N LYS A 1014 4.61 37.90 -23.15
CA LYS A 1014 4.48 38.33 -24.55
C LYS A 1014 5.77 38.13 -25.32
N GLU A 1015 5.65 38.12 -26.64
CA GLU A 1015 6.79 38.14 -27.56
C GLU A 1015 6.81 39.47 -28.33
N GLU A 1016 7.95 40.16 -28.29
CA GLU A 1016 8.15 41.45 -28.96
C GLU A 1016 9.63 41.58 -29.35
N ASP A 1017 9.90 42.02 -30.59
CA ASP A 1017 11.25 42.19 -31.14
C ASP A 1017 12.15 40.95 -31.04
N GLY A 1018 11.58 39.76 -31.23
CA GLY A 1018 12.30 38.48 -31.16
C GLY A 1018 12.72 38.07 -29.74
N ALA A 1019 12.21 38.77 -28.71
CA ALA A 1019 12.46 38.49 -27.30
C ALA A 1019 11.18 38.11 -26.56
N ILE A 1020 11.33 37.29 -25.51
CA ILE A 1020 10.25 36.95 -24.59
C ILE A 1020 10.31 37.91 -23.41
N TRP A 1021 9.15 38.48 -23.08
CA TRP A 1021 8.97 39.41 -21.98
C TRP A 1021 7.99 38.84 -20.98
N LEU A 1022 8.28 38.99 -19.69
CA LEU A 1022 7.36 38.69 -18.59
C LEU A 1022 6.99 39.96 -17.84
N LYS A 1023 5.76 40.01 -17.34
CA LYS A 1023 5.31 41.06 -16.42
C LYS A 1023 5.56 40.62 -14.99
N LEU A 1024 6.57 41.23 -14.36
CA LEU A 1024 7.11 40.79 -13.06
C LEU A 1024 7.13 41.94 -12.05
N PRO A 1025 7.03 41.65 -10.74
CA PRO A 1025 7.27 42.63 -9.68
C PRO A 1025 8.76 42.98 -9.53
N SER A 1026 9.13 43.70 -8.47
CA SER A 1026 10.54 43.91 -8.12
C SER A 1026 11.20 42.57 -7.74
N ASP A 1027 12.53 42.50 -7.85
CA ASP A 1027 13.29 41.28 -7.53
C ASP A 1027 13.10 40.88 -6.06
N GLU A 1028 13.05 41.86 -5.14
CA GLU A 1028 12.85 41.62 -3.71
C GLU A 1028 11.49 40.99 -3.41
N GLU A 1029 10.41 41.53 -4.00
CA GLU A 1029 9.04 41.02 -3.83
C GLU A 1029 8.89 39.64 -4.47
N LEU A 1030 9.50 39.42 -5.65
CA LEU A 1030 9.49 38.12 -6.32
C LEU A 1030 10.17 37.04 -5.48
N ASP A 1031 11.38 37.33 -4.98
CA ASP A 1031 12.19 36.39 -4.21
C ASP A 1031 11.60 36.14 -2.82
N GLU A 1032 10.95 37.13 -2.21
CA GLU A 1032 10.22 36.94 -0.96
C GLU A 1032 9.11 35.87 -1.13
N VAL A 1033 8.40 35.85 -2.25
CA VAL A 1033 7.31 34.90 -2.48
C VAL A 1033 7.79 33.58 -3.05
N LEU A 1034 8.71 33.60 -4.02
CA LEU A 1034 9.05 32.44 -4.87
C LEU A 1034 10.55 32.08 -4.89
N GLY A 1035 11.39 32.77 -4.13
CA GLY A 1035 12.84 32.57 -4.11
C GLY A 1035 13.24 31.12 -3.83
N THR A 1036 14.15 30.60 -4.65
CA THR A 1036 14.60 29.21 -4.51
C THR A 1036 15.31 28.99 -3.18
N THR A 1037 16.09 29.96 -2.69
CA THR A 1037 16.82 29.86 -1.43
C THR A 1037 15.87 29.76 -0.23
N LYS A 1038 14.70 30.41 -0.31
CA LYS A 1038 13.62 30.32 0.68
C LYS A 1038 12.97 28.94 0.68
N TRP A 1039 12.63 28.42 -0.49
CA TRP A 1039 11.84 27.19 -0.62
C TRP A 1039 12.66 25.89 -0.77
N LYS A 1040 13.98 26.01 -0.95
CA LYS A 1040 14.92 24.90 -1.01
C LYS A 1040 14.75 24.01 0.21
N VAL A 1041 14.50 22.72 -0.05
CA VAL A 1041 14.32 21.73 1.02
C VAL A 1041 15.64 21.50 1.74
N ARG A 1042 15.60 21.63 3.07
CA ARG A 1042 16.75 21.45 3.96
C ARG A 1042 16.62 20.20 4.82
N SER A 1043 17.77 19.68 5.25
CA SER A 1043 17.90 18.47 6.05
C SER A 1043 17.06 18.52 7.32
N HIS A 1044 17.09 19.64 8.04
CA HIS A 1044 16.34 19.84 9.30
C HIS A 1044 14.81 19.81 9.13
N GLU A 1045 14.29 20.20 7.96
CA GLU A 1045 12.85 20.11 7.63
C GLU A 1045 12.41 18.68 7.30
N SER A 1046 13.40 17.83 7.02
CA SER A 1046 13.23 16.48 6.50
C SER A 1046 13.41 15.40 7.55
N GLU A 1047 13.86 15.75 8.76
CA GLU A 1047 14.06 14.79 9.84
C GLU A 1047 12.72 14.35 10.45
N GLY A 1048 12.23 13.21 9.98
CA GLY A 1048 11.31 12.36 10.72
C GLY A 1048 12.09 11.33 11.57
N GLU A 1049 11.41 10.70 12.53
CA GLU A 1049 11.99 9.75 13.49
C GLU A 1049 12.77 8.57 12.86
N GLY A 1050 12.61 8.30 11.56
CA GLY A 1050 13.22 7.17 10.85
C GLY A 1050 14.75 7.16 10.73
N ARG A 1051 15.44 8.31 10.61
CA ARG A 1051 16.93 8.30 10.64
C ARG A 1051 17.50 8.13 12.04
N ALA A 1052 16.86 8.77 13.01
CA ALA A 1052 17.14 8.49 14.42
C ALA A 1052 16.87 7.01 14.75
N MET A 1053 15.88 6.38 14.10
CA MET A 1053 15.59 4.96 14.23
C MET A 1053 16.76 4.09 13.77
N PHE A 1054 17.38 4.33 12.60
CA PHE A 1054 18.53 3.53 12.18
C PHE A 1054 19.75 3.73 13.09
N LYS A 1055 20.02 4.95 13.55
CA LYS A 1055 21.08 5.18 14.54
C LYS A 1055 20.80 4.43 15.84
N LYS A 1056 19.56 4.45 16.32
CA LYS A 1056 19.11 3.67 17.49
C LYS A 1056 19.19 2.16 17.24
N ILE A 1057 18.88 1.67 16.04
CA ILE A 1057 19.02 0.25 15.64
C ILE A 1057 20.50 -0.12 15.62
N ASP A 1058 21.35 0.71 15.03
CA ASP A 1058 22.80 0.49 14.96
C ASP A 1058 23.41 0.45 16.36
N GLU A 1059 23.00 1.36 17.24
CA GLU A 1059 23.40 1.38 18.66
C GLU A 1059 22.85 0.15 19.41
N LYS A 1060 21.55 -0.16 19.26
CA LYS A 1060 20.86 -1.27 19.92
C LYS A 1060 21.49 -2.62 19.57
N PHE A 1061 21.68 -2.88 18.28
CA PHE A 1061 22.23 -4.14 17.78
C PHE A 1061 23.75 -4.12 17.62
N LYS A 1062 24.42 -3.04 18.06
CA LYS A 1062 25.86 -2.81 17.91
C LYS A 1062 26.33 -3.01 16.46
N ILE A 1063 25.47 -2.66 15.49
CA ILE A 1063 25.80 -2.74 14.07
C ILE A 1063 26.83 -1.66 13.79
N LYS A 1064 28.07 -2.09 13.57
CA LYS A 1064 29.13 -1.20 13.09
C LYS A 1064 28.88 -0.91 11.62
N VAL A 1065 28.01 0.05 11.33
CA VAL A 1065 27.88 0.58 9.97
C VAL A 1065 29.21 1.23 9.62
N PRO A 1066 29.93 0.74 8.59
CA PRO A 1066 31.24 1.28 8.26
C PRO A 1066 31.10 2.77 7.91
N MET A 1067 31.69 3.64 8.73
CA MET A 1067 31.94 5.00 8.31
C MET A 1067 33.04 4.95 7.25
N ARG A 1068 32.62 4.90 5.99
CA ARG A 1068 33.53 5.06 4.86
C ARG A 1068 34.05 6.49 4.95
N LYS A 1069 35.32 6.66 5.31
CA LYS A 1069 35.98 7.97 5.28
C LYS A 1069 35.79 8.56 3.89
N ALA A 1070 35.34 9.80 3.81
CA ALA A 1070 35.39 10.54 2.55
C ALA A 1070 36.86 10.61 2.14
N ILE A 1071 37.23 9.89 1.08
CA ILE A 1071 38.56 10.05 0.50
C ILE A 1071 38.54 11.43 -0.15
N ALA A 1072 39.38 12.35 0.33
CA ALA A 1072 39.45 13.70 -0.20
C ALA A 1072 39.67 13.63 -1.73
N ALA A 1073 38.94 14.48 -2.46
CA ALA A 1073 39.17 14.70 -3.88
C ALA A 1073 40.45 15.53 -4.09
N SER A 1074 41.59 15.02 -3.62
CA SER A 1074 42.89 15.64 -3.82
C SER A 1074 43.82 14.64 -4.50
N GLY A 1075 44.26 15.00 -5.71
CA GLY A 1075 45.52 14.60 -6.35
C GLY A 1075 45.73 13.11 -6.62
N ASP A 1076 45.91 12.79 -7.91
CA ASP A 1076 46.68 11.66 -8.44
C ASP A 1076 46.97 10.52 -7.46
N LEU A 1077 46.13 9.48 -7.52
CA LEU A 1077 46.63 8.16 -7.18
C LEU A 1077 47.42 7.69 -8.39
N ASP A 1078 48.74 7.87 -8.36
CA ASP A 1078 49.67 7.02 -9.10
C ASP A 1078 49.35 5.56 -8.71
N TRP A 1079 48.76 4.80 -9.64
CA TRP A 1079 48.69 3.34 -9.58
C TRP A 1079 49.60 2.78 -10.66
#